data_AF-A0A1G7JW98-F1
#
_entry.id   AF-A0A1G7JW98-F1
#
_cell.length_a   1.000
_cell.length_b   1.000
_cell.length_c   1.000
_cell.angle_alpha   90.00
_cell.angle_beta   90.00
_cell.angle_gamma   90.00
#
_symmetry.space_group_name_H-M   'P 1'
#
loop_
_entity.id
_entity.type
_entity.pdbx_description
1 polymer ?
#
loop_
_entity_poly.entity_id
_entity_poly.type
_entity_poly.pdbx_seq_one_letter_code
_entity_poly.pdbx_strand_id
1 'polypeptide(L)'
;ASGTASGTYAVTYTICEIAVPSNCDDATVTVVVDGTLDAIEDNYTATAQEGVAGITYTDILANDTLNGSPVDPADVVITPNTNGPLTVGTDGSVTVAPGTDPGTYTVDYTVCEIAVPSNCDTVTITIVVDEPINNAPVAIDDSVTVNEDASVVIDVLGNDTDVDNNIDPTSVTIATQPANGTVSVDPITGEVTYTPDPDFNGTDSFEYTVCDEGSPALCDTAVVNVTVNPVNDPPVASSSEITVDEESVDNPLGLTAPTDLENDILTITVSGLPALGTVTLANGTPVNVGDILSASDLEGLVYDAPADYDGTTDPGDFTYSVTDGTNTVTGATNIIINPINDAPIALDDQSTTNPGVSVIIPVLTNDSDVDNNLDPALITIVTPPANGTVSIDSITGEITYTPDPGFNNGTDTFVYQICDSDGLCDTATVSVVVPISMFPPVANPDNETTLEDITLMVDAASGLLSNDTDGNVADVLTVIDFQIGGVSYSLGVAHNIPGVGMLTINGDGSYVFDPDPDFTGAVPQVTYTIDDGTGLTDSSTLDITVIPVNDPPVANDDLGTITAEDTPVTVPTIGANDDDVDGTVNPSSIILIDPSDPLNIGNSTTPLVIAGVGTYTVDNAGNVTFVPEDDYFGNANILYTINDNNGLTSNQATIGITVTSVNDAPTAEDDDVTTLEDTPVLIDVLGNDDDIDGTIDVTSVTEVSGPSNGSISINTATGEITYTPDPNFNGTDTFVYSVCDMDGLCSTATVTVTVTPDVDTDGDGVLDVDEIANGTSPTDPCDYNIADITEPITSGADCDGDGVTDADEIANGTDPTDPCEDNGVTGDEDVTNPVWQAADCDGDGLNNGNEITAGSDPFNPDTDGDGVNDGDEVNDGTDPTDPCEFVVASQTVPTSTVWNDLDCDNDGVTNGDEIANGTDPLNPDTDGDGVTDGDEINDGTDPTDPCEFVVASQTVPTSTVWNDLDCDNDGVTNGDEIANGTDPLNPDTDGDGVTDGDEINDGTDPTDPCEFV
;
A
#
# COMPACT_ATOMS: atom_id res chain seq x y z
N ALA A 1 16.98 189.23 -14.76
CA ALA A 1 16.30 189.61 -13.49
C ALA A 1 15.67 188.35 -12.88
N SER A 2 15.02 188.42 -11.71
CA SER A 2 14.14 187.32 -11.29
C SER A 2 12.96 187.23 -12.28
N GLY A 3 12.59 186.02 -12.72
CA GLY A 3 11.55 185.82 -13.73
C GLY A 3 11.91 186.30 -15.14
N THR A 4 13.19 186.26 -15.52
CA THR A 4 13.59 186.40 -16.94
C THR A 4 13.58 185.02 -17.58
N ALA A 5 12.91 184.88 -18.73
CA ALA A 5 12.86 183.64 -19.50
C ALA A 5 14.25 183.25 -20.05
N SER A 6 14.37 182.02 -20.54
CA SER A 6 15.59 181.50 -21.16
C SER A 6 16.02 182.37 -22.37
N GLY A 7 17.32 182.62 -22.50
CA GLY A 7 17.88 183.55 -23.51
C GLY A 7 19.25 184.13 -23.15
N THR A 8 19.84 184.93 -24.05
CA THR A 8 21.21 185.47 -23.92
C THR A 8 21.26 187.01 -23.93
N TYR A 9 22.07 187.58 -23.03
CA TYR A 9 22.15 189.02 -22.70
C TYR A 9 23.63 189.47 -22.44
N ALA A 10 23.95 190.78 -22.31
CA ALA A 10 25.36 191.25 -22.15
C ALA A 10 25.55 192.64 -21.47
N VAL A 11 26.70 192.85 -20.79
CA VAL A 11 27.13 194.07 -20.04
C VAL A 11 28.68 194.21 -20.03
N THR A 12 29.26 195.42 -19.89
CA THR A 12 30.73 195.67 -19.80
C THR A 12 31.13 196.45 -18.53
N TYR A 13 32.31 196.19 -17.95
CA TYR A 13 32.83 196.88 -16.76
C TYR A 13 34.37 197.02 -16.72
N THR A 14 34.86 198.08 -16.07
CA THR A 14 36.29 198.39 -15.86
C THR A 14 36.73 198.02 -14.45
N ILE A 15 37.92 197.45 -14.27
CA ILE A 15 38.57 197.31 -12.96
C ILE A 15 39.84 198.16 -12.93
N CYS A 16 39.94 199.06 -11.95
CA CYS A 16 41.19 199.73 -11.58
C CYS A 16 41.75 199.17 -10.27
N GLU A 17 43.05 198.93 -10.20
CA GLU A 17 43.78 198.64 -8.96
C GLU A 17 43.76 199.89 -8.06
N ILE A 18 42.89 199.94 -7.05
CA ILE A 18 42.56 201.19 -6.35
C ILE A 18 43.78 201.91 -5.70
N ALA A 19 44.85 201.19 -5.35
CA ALA A 19 46.06 201.76 -4.71
C ALA A 19 47.10 202.28 -5.72
N VAL A 20 47.16 201.71 -6.93
CA VAL A 20 47.80 202.30 -8.11
C VAL A 20 46.69 202.50 -9.16
N PRO A 21 45.76 203.46 -8.99
CA PRO A 21 44.54 203.57 -9.81
C PRO A 21 44.80 204.03 -11.26
N SER A 22 46.07 204.06 -11.67
CA SER A 22 46.55 204.12 -13.05
C SER A 22 46.83 202.74 -13.66
N ASN A 23 46.55 201.65 -12.95
CA ASN A 23 46.58 200.27 -13.43
C ASN A 23 45.12 199.77 -13.54
N CYS A 24 44.52 199.92 -14.72
CA CYS A 24 43.14 199.51 -14.99
C CYS A 24 43.04 198.72 -16.30
N ASP A 25 42.01 197.89 -16.44
CA ASP A 25 41.61 197.29 -17.71
C ASP A 25 40.07 197.07 -17.81
N ASP A 26 39.57 196.90 -19.02
CA ASP A 26 38.14 196.78 -19.37
C ASP A 26 37.75 195.33 -19.73
N ALA A 27 36.62 194.84 -19.22
CA ALA A 27 36.12 193.48 -19.46
C ALA A 27 34.61 193.44 -19.79
N THR A 28 34.23 192.65 -20.80
CA THR A 28 32.81 192.40 -21.15
C THR A 28 32.32 191.06 -20.60
N VAL A 29 31.08 191.04 -20.11
CA VAL A 29 30.36 189.90 -19.55
C VAL A 29 29.08 189.67 -20.36
N THR A 30 29.02 188.55 -21.08
CA THR A 30 27.76 187.97 -21.54
C THR A 30 27.11 187.18 -20.40
N VAL A 31 25.79 187.18 -20.35
CA VAL A 31 24.97 186.42 -19.38
C VAL A 31 23.94 185.62 -20.17
N VAL A 32 24.11 184.30 -20.17
CA VAL A 32 23.06 183.36 -20.61
C VAL A 32 22.15 183.10 -19.41
N VAL A 33 20.87 182.93 -19.67
CA VAL A 33 19.87 182.38 -18.76
C VAL A 33 19.36 181.12 -19.42
N ASP A 34 19.74 179.96 -18.89
CA ASP A 34 19.23 178.67 -19.36
C ASP A 34 17.95 178.30 -18.59
N GLY A 35 17.10 177.49 -19.24
CA GLY A 35 15.99 176.81 -18.58
C GLY A 35 16.41 175.47 -17.99
N THR A 36 15.46 174.75 -17.40
CA THR A 36 15.64 173.36 -16.96
C THR A 36 14.53 172.50 -17.51
N LEU A 37 14.84 171.62 -18.46
CA LEU A 37 14.04 170.43 -18.74
C LEU A 37 14.34 169.38 -17.66
N ASP A 38 13.33 168.63 -17.23
CA ASP A 38 13.39 167.59 -16.20
C ASP A 38 12.46 166.46 -16.70
N ALA A 39 13.04 165.42 -17.29
CA ALA A 39 12.31 164.27 -17.82
C ALA A 39 12.25 163.14 -16.78
N ILE A 40 11.18 162.35 -16.77
CA ILE A 40 10.90 161.38 -15.71
C ILE A 40 10.70 159.97 -16.30
N GLU A 41 11.37 158.98 -15.72
CA GLU A 41 11.27 157.57 -16.12
C GLU A 41 9.81 157.06 -16.06
N ASP A 42 9.38 156.42 -17.16
CA ASP A 42 8.07 155.79 -17.30
C ASP A 42 8.10 154.30 -16.92
N ASN A 43 7.16 153.87 -16.09
CA ASN A 43 7.18 152.52 -15.54
C ASN A 43 5.80 151.85 -15.59
N TYR A 44 5.58 151.07 -16.65
CA TYR A 44 4.34 150.34 -16.90
C TYR A 44 4.42 148.91 -16.31
N THR A 45 4.60 148.83 -14.99
CA THR A 45 4.66 147.56 -14.22
C THR A 45 3.30 147.05 -13.74
N ALA A 46 2.19 147.54 -14.32
CA ALA A 46 0.84 147.10 -13.99
C ALA A 46 0.07 146.67 -15.25
N THR A 47 -0.41 145.41 -15.22
CA THR A 47 -1.33 144.79 -16.19
C THR A 47 -0.87 144.73 -17.66
N ALA A 48 -0.17 143.65 -18.00
CA ALA A 48 -0.08 143.11 -19.35
C ALA A 48 -0.26 141.58 -19.31
N GLN A 49 -1.52 141.11 -19.41
CA GLN A 49 -1.77 139.68 -19.67
C GLN A 49 -1.19 139.30 -21.03
N GLU A 50 -0.63 138.09 -21.10
CA GLU A 50 -0.50 137.25 -22.31
C GLU A 50 -0.08 138.01 -23.59
N GLY A 51 1.23 138.02 -23.87
CA GLY A 51 1.85 138.70 -25.03
C GLY A 51 1.42 138.21 -26.43
N VAL A 52 0.33 137.45 -26.55
CA VAL A 52 -0.16 136.79 -27.78
C VAL A 52 -0.64 137.78 -28.85
N ALA A 53 -1.15 138.95 -28.47
CA ALA A 53 -1.79 139.92 -29.38
C ALA A 53 -1.02 141.24 -29.62
N GLY A 54 -0.04 141.59 -28.76
CA GLY A 54 0.66 142.88 -28.78
C GLY A 54 -0.13 144.04 -28.14
N ILE A 55 0.59 145.02 -27.57
CA ILE A 55 0.03 146.10 -26.72
C ILE A 55 0.65 147.45 -27.08
N THR A 56 -0.11 148.55 -26.93
CA THR A 56 0.33 149.94 -27.19
C THR A 56 0.00 150.87 -26.02
N TYR A 57 1.00 151.58 -25.52
CA TYR A 57 0.91 152.75 -24.64
C TYR A 57 1.07 154.04 -25.49
N THR A 58 0.52 155.19 -25.06
CA THR A 58 0.25 156.31 -25.99
C THR A 58 0.76 157.70 -25.61
N ASP A 59 1.31 157.91 -24.41
CA ASP A 59 1.85 159.21 -23.98
C ASP A 59 2.93 159.03 -22.90
N ILE A 60 4.17 159.42 -23.23
CA ILE A 60 5.38 159.38 -22.39
C ILE A 60 5.91 160.79 -22.04
N LEU A 61 5.09 161.83 -22.21
CA LEU A 61 5.39 163.21 -21.80
C LEU A 61 4.48 163.70 -20.67
N ALA A 62 3.52 162.88 -20.24
CA ALA A 62 2.49 163.25 -19.26
C ALA A 62 3.03 163.51 -17.83
N ASN A 63 4.27 163.09 -17.55
CA ASN A 63 5.02 163.21 -16.30
C ASN A 63 6.12 164.29 -16.36
N ASP A 64 6.69 164.57 -17.53
CA ASP A 64 7.81 165.49 -17.77
C ASP A 64 7.49 166.97 -17.47
N THR A 65 8.51 167.75 -17.09
CA THR A 65 8.37 169.21 -16.92
C THR A 65 9.46 170.04 -17.60
N LEU A 66 9.07 171.16 -18.18
CA LEU A 66 9.96 172.22 -18.67
C LEU A 66 9.79 173.46 -17.80
N ASN A 67 10.88 173.89 -17.15
CA ASN A 67 10.91 174.98 -16.16
C ASN A 67 9.91 174.79 -15.00
N GLY A 68 9.60 173.54 -14.63
CA GLY A 68 8.65 173.20 -13.56
C GLY A 68 7.18 173.36 -13.92
N SER A 69 6.84 173.41 -15.21
CA SER A 69 5.47 173.25 -15.74
C SER A 69 5.41 172.02 -16.66
N PRO A 70 4.27 171.32 -16.77
CA PRO A 70 4.15 170.17 -17.67
C PRO A 70 4.60 170.50 -19.10
N VAL A 71 5.27 169.57 -19.77
CA VAL A 71 5.73 169.73 -21.15
C VAL A 71 4.54 169.87 -22.11
N ASP A 72 4.60 170.88 -22.99
CA ASP A 72 3.77 170.91 -24.20
C ASP A 72 4.55 170.18 -25.32
N PRO A 73 4.01 169.12 -25.95
CA PRO A 73 4.67 168.40 -27.04
C PRO A 73 5.02 169.27 -28.27
N ALA A 74 4.50 170.50 -28.37
CA ALA A 74 4.89 171.46 -29.40
C ALA A 74 6.21 172.21 -29.13
N ASP A 75 6.68 172.27 -27.87
CA ASP A 75 7.91 172.97 -27.46
C ASP A 75 9.13 172.04 -27.35
N VAL A 76 8.92 170.72 -27.40
CA VAL A 76 9.97 169.69 -27.34
C VAL A 76 10.00 168.79 -28.58
N VAL A 77 11.09 168.03 -28.75
CA VAL A 77 11.16 166.92 -29.71
C VAL A 77 11.65 165.65 -29.03
N ILE A 78 10.91 164.55 -29.22
CA ILE A 78 11.31 163.20 -28.81
C ILE A 78 12.24 162.63 -29.88
N THR A 79 13.41 162.15 -29.46
CA THR A 79 14.28 161.28 -30.25
C THR A 79 14.14 159.86 -29.69
N PRO A 80 13.31 159.00 -30.30
CA PRO A 80 13.12 157.64 -29.81
C PRO A 80 14.36 156.78 -30.06
N ASN A 81 14.70 155.93 -29.10
CA ASN A 81 15.58 154.79 -29.32
C ASN A 81 14.71 153.54 -29.54
N THR A 82 15.25 152.53 -30.22
CA THR A 82 14.57 151.23 -30.41
C THR A 82 15.48 150.10 -29.98
N ASN A 83 15.01 149.30 -29.02
CA ASN A 83 15.81 148.24 -28.42
C ASN A 83 14.94 147.04 -28.05
N GLY A 84 15.28 145.86 -28.57
CA GLY A 84 14.52 144.63 -28.32
C GLY A 84 13.10 144.64 -28.91
N PRO A 85 12.10 144.01 -28.23
CA PRO A 85 10.72 143.91 -28.70
C PRO A 85 9.89 145.19 -28.47
N LEU A 86 10.49 146.25 -27.92
CA LEU A 86 9.85 147.53 -27.64
C LEU A 86 10.15 148.55 -28.75
N THR A 87 9.12 149.27 -29.21
CA THR A 87 9.27 150.38 -30.17
C THR A 87 8.66 151.66 -29.62
N VAL A 88 9.47 152.72 -29.49
CA VAL A 88 9.02 154.07 -29.11
C VAL A 88 8.74 154.91 -30.36
N GLY A 89 7.59 155.58 -30.41
CA GLY A 89 7.17 156.48 -31.48
C GLY A 89 7.61 157.93 -31.25
N THR A 90 7.80 158.68 -32.34
CA THR A 90 8.09 160.14 -32.27
C THR A 90 6.90 160.98 -31.78
N ASP A 91 5.74 160.35 -31.60
CA ASP A 91 4.51 160.93 -31.05
C ASP A 91 4.33 160.63 -29.55
N GLY A 92 5.27 159.90 -28.93
CA GLY A 92 5.21 159.51 -27.52
C GLY A 92 4.48 158.19 -27.25
N SER A 93 4.20 157.39 -28.28
CA SER A 93 3.66 156.03 -28.13
C SER A 93 4.76 154.98 -27.87
N VAL A 94 4.40 153.83 -27.28
CA VAL A 94 5.28 152.69 -27.05
C VAL A 94 4.54 151.39 -27.37
N THR A 95 5.11 150.48 -28.17
CA THR A 95 4.48 149.20 -28.52
C THR A 95 5.31 147.98 -28.12
N VAL A 96 4.62 146.88 -27.81
CA VAL A 96 5.17 145.54 -27.53
C VAL A 96 4.77 144.58 -28.65
N ALA A 97 5.73 143.83 -29.20
CA ALA A 97 5.48 142.88 -30.28
C ALA A 97 4.64 141.65 -29.83
N PRO A 98 3.71 141.14 -30.67
CA PRO A 98 3.03 139.87 -30.41
C PRO A 98 4.02 138.70 -30.39
N GLY A 99 3.82 137.73 -29.49
CA GLY A 99 4.73 136.61 -29.26
C GLY A 99 6.03 137.00 -28.54
N THR A 100 6.01 138.08 -27.75
CA THR A 100 7.12 138.40 -26.84
C THR A 100 7.03 137.48 -25.62
N ASP A 101 8.13 136.78 -25.32
CA ASP A 101 8.23 135.86 -24.18
C ASP A 101 8.00 136.56 -22.82
N PRO A 102 7.58 135.83 -21.77
CA PRO A 102 7.47 136.36 -20.42
C PRO A 102 8.80 136.92 -19.89
N GLY A 103 8.78 138.13 -19.31
CA GLY A 103 9.99 138.84 -18.91
C GLY A 103 9.81 140.35 -18.71
N THR A 104 10.89 141.02 -18.31
CA THR A 104 10.95 142.49 -18.14
C THR A 104 11.83 143.11 -19.23
N TYR A 105 11.34 144.18 -19.87
CA TYR A 105 11.96 144.84 -21.01
C TYR A 105 12.08 146.36 -20.77
N THR A 106 13.17 146.97 -21.23
CA THR A 106 13.42 148.42 -21.06
C THR A 106 13.96 149.08 -22.34
N VAL A 107 13.65 150.37 -22.53
CA VAL A 107 14.12 151.18 -23.67
C VAL A 107 14.27 152.66 -23.29
N ASP A 108 15.32 153.32 -23.76
CA ASP A 108 15.59 154.74 -23.47
C ASP A 108 14.99 155.69 -24.52
N TYR A 109 14.70 156.93 -24.15
CA TYR A 109 14.36 158.02 -25.09
C TYR A 109 14.94 159.36 -24.64
N THR A 110 15.23 160.24 -25.60
CA THR A 110 15.75 161.59 -25.35
C THR A 110 14.71 162.63 -25.69
N VAL A 111 14.47 163.59 -24.79
CA VAL A 111 13.58 164.74 -25.02
C VAL A 111 14.44 166.02 -25.06
N CYS A 112 14.22 166.90 -26.03
CA CYS A 112 14.97 168.15 -26.21
C CYS A 112 14.05 169.36 -26.38
N GLU A 113 14.33 170.48 -25.72
CA GLU A 113 13.65 171.77 -25.95
C GLU A 113 14.00 172.33 -27.35
N ILE A 114 13.00 172.67 -28.16
CA ILE A 114 13.20 173.18 -29.53
C ILE A 114 13.81 174.59 -29.52
N ALA A 115 13.47 175.42 -28.52
CA ALA A 115 13.97 176.79 -28.40
C ALA A 115 15.44 176.87 -27.94
N VAL A 116 15.90 175.88 -27.16
CA VAL A 116 17.29 175.74 -26.70
C VAL A 116 17.75 174.28 -26.93
N PRO A 117 18.19 173.91 -28.14
CA PRO A 117 18.51 172.50 -28.49
C PRO A 117 19.71 171.84 -27.76
N SER A 118 20.22 172.48 -26.71
CA SER A 118 21.17 171.90 -25.74
C SER A 118 20.56 171.62 -24.37
N ASN A 119 19.31 172.04 -24.14
CA ASN A 119 18.49 171.66 -22.99
C ASN A 119 17.73 170.38 -23.37
N CYS A 120 18.39 169.24 -23.16
CA CYS A 120 17.87 167.90 -23.42
C CYS A 120 18.07 167.03 -22.19
N ASP A 121 17.17 166.07 -22.00
CA ASP A 121 17.25 165.05 -20.96
C ASP A 121 16.99 163.66 -21.57
N THR A 122 17.31 162.58 -20.85
CA THR A 122 17.21 161.20 -21.37
C THR A 122 16.89 160.21 -20.25
N VAL A 123 15.77 159.52 -20.42
CA VAL A 123 15.20 158.59 -19.42
C VAL A 123 14.77 157.28 -20.06
N THR A 124 14.46 156.30 -19.22
CA THR A 124 14.14 154.91 -19.58
C THR A 124 12.62 154.66 -19.45
N ILE A 125 12.13 153.64 -20.16
CA ILE A 125 10.77 153.09 -20.06
C ILE A 125 10.89 151.61 -19.66
N THR A 126 10.05 151.12 -18.74
CA THR A 126 10.02 149.70 -18.29
C THR A 126 8.65 149.03 -18.45
N ILE A 127 8.61 147.79 -18.97
CA ILE A 127 7.40 146.96 -19.23
C ILE A 127 7.65 145.48 -18.81
N VAL A 128 6.61 144.73 -18.41
CA VAL A 128 6.67 143.31 -17.99
C VAL A 128 5.59 142.44 -18.69
N VAL A 129 5.81 141.13 -18.87
CA VAL A 129 4.92 140.12 -19.50
C VAL A 129 4.97 138.77 -18.73
N ASP A 130 3.84 138.03 -18.64
CA ASP A 130 3.63 136.82 -17.79
C ASP A 130 3.24 135.51 -18.57
N GLU A 131 3.24 134.36 -17.87
CA GLU A 131 2.97 132.96 -18.37
C GLU A 131 1.49 132.49 -18.29
N PRO A 132 1.08 131.45 -19.07
CA PRO A 132 -0.29 130.87 -19.08
C PRO A 132 -0.55 129.79 -17.99
N ILE A 133 -1.80 129.28 -17.93
CA ILE A 133 -2.33 128.39 -16.86
C ILE A 133 -2.97 127.12 -17.48
N ASN A 134 -2.86 125.96 -16.83
CA ASN A 134 -3.48 124.67 -17.21
C ASN A 134 -4.83 124.46 -16.50
N ASN A 135 -5.84 123.90 -17.19
CA ASN A 135 -7.07 123.40 -16.58
C ASN A 135 -7.07 121.86 -16.41
N ALA A 136 -8.19 121.31 -15.92
CA ALA A 136 -8.37 119.90 -15.56
C ALA A 136 -9.58 119.32 -16.32
N PRO A 137 -9.58 118.02 -16.64
CA PRO A 137 -10.70 117.37 -17.31
C PRO A 137 -11.95 117.36 -16.44
N VAL A 138 -13.09 117.06 -17.08
CA VAL A 138 -14.38 116.81 -16.45
C VAL A 138 -14.84 115.42 -16.87
N ALA A 139 -14.88 114.50 -15.89
CA ALA A 139 -15.29 113.12 -16.09
C ALA A 139 -16.81 112.94 -15.91
N ILE A 140 -17.44 111.98 -16.60
CA ILE A 140 -18.90 111.77 -16.59
C ILE A 140 -19.28 110.29 -16.36
N ASP A 141 -20.23 110.06 -15.44
CA ASP A 141 -20.73 108.73 -15.07
C ASP A 141 -21.30 107.92 -16.25
N ASP A 142 -20.93 106.64 -16.32
CA ASP A 142 -21.36 105.67 -17.32
C ASP A 142 -22.37 104.64 -16.78
N SER A 143 -22.99 103.90 -17.70
CA SER A 143 -23.77 102.70 -17.35
C SER A 143 -23.76 101.64 -18.44
N VAL A 144 -23.76 100.35 -18.04
CA VAL A 144 -23.75 99.20 -18.95
C VAL A 144 -24.58 98.04 -18.39
N THR A 145 -25.08 97.18 -19.27
CA THR A 145 -25.78 95.93 -18.93
C THR A 145 -25.04 94.74 -19.52
N VAL A 146 -24.86 93.68 -18.74
CA VAL A 146 -24.29 92.39 -19.17
C VAL A 146 -25.10 91.24 -18.56
N ASN A 147 -24.85 90.00 -18.96
CA ASN A 147 -25.35 88.82 -18.24
C ASN A 147 -24.27 88.31 -17.28
N GLU A 148 -24.62 87.48 -16.31
CA GLU A 148 -23.60 86.75 -15.54
C GLU A 148 -22.74 85.84 -16.46
N ASP A 149 -21.54 85.54 -15.99
CA ASP A 149 -20.44 84.84 -16.72
C ASP A 149 -19.97 85.47 -18.05
N ALA A 150 -20.44 86.68 -18.39
CA ALA A 150 -20.06 87.39 -19.60
C ALA A 150 -19.32 88.72 -19.32
N SER A 151 -18.21 88.95 -20.02
CA SER A 151 -17.48 90.23 -20.00
C SER A 151 -18.12 91.27 -20.94
N VAL A 152 -17.94 92.55 -20.63
CA VAL A 152 -18.32 93.69 -21.50
C VAL A 152 -17.24 94.76 -21.55
N VAL A 153 -17.03 95.36 -22.72
CA VAL A 153 -16.07 96.46 -22.97
C VAL A 153 -16.82 97.79 -23.03
N ILE A 154 -16.23 98.83 -22.46
CA ILE A 154 -16.83 100.14 -22.16
C ILE A 154 -15.86 101.24 -22.57
N ASP A 155 -16.30 102.14 -23.45
CA ASP A 155 -15.57 103.37 -23.81
C ASP A 155 -15.92 104.48 -22.83
N VAL A 156 -15.21 104.50 -21.68
CA VAL A 156 -15.46 105.45 -20.58
C VAL A 156 -15.05 106.88 -20.89
N LEU A 157 -14.30 107.11 -21.99
CA LEU A 157 -13.88 108.45 -22.40
C LEU A 157 -14.80 109.06 -23.47
N GLY A 158 -15.77 108.30 -23.97
CA GLY A 158 -16.68 108.73 -25.04
C GLY A 158 -17.65 109.86 -24.66
N ASN A 159 -17.74 110.21 -23.37
CA ASN A 159 -18.60 111.24 -22.79
C ASN A 159 -17.80 112.41 -22.13
N ASP A 160 -16.51 112.21 -21.83
CA ASP A 160 -15.62 113.13 -21.11
C ASP A 160 -15.18 114.35 -21.92
N THR A 161 -14.83 115.44 -21.23
CA THR A 161 -14.35 116.68 -21.86
C THR A 161 -13.31 117.43 -21.05
N ASP A 162 -12.33 118.04 -21.73
CA ASP A 162 -11.44 119.05 -21.16
C ASP A 162 -11.56 120.38 -21.94
N VAL A 163 -11.31 121.51 -21.27
CA VAL A 163 -11.47 122.86 -21.84
C VAL A 163 -10.30 123.30 -22.73
N ASP A 164 -9.09 122.84 -22.45
CA ASP A 164 -7.87 123.01 -23.25
C ASP A 164 -7.72 121.88 -24.30
N ASN A 165 -8.54 120.84 -24.19
CA ASN A 165 -8.75 119.71 -25.13
C ASN A 165 -7.56 118.72 -25.19
N ASN A 166 -7.04 118.33 -24.01
CA ASN A 166 -5.81 117.56 -23.85
C ASN A 166 -5.94 116.32 -22.92
N ILE A 167 -7.09 115.63 -22.91
CA ILE A 167 -7.26 114.37 -22.13
C ILE A 167 -6.25 113.30 -22.60
N ASP A 168 -5.52 112.69 -21.67
CA ASP A 168 -4.61 111.57 -21.92
C ASP A 168 -5.34 110.22 -21.74
N PRO A 169 -5.67 109.47 -22.82
CA PRO A 169 -6.33 108.17 -22.69
C PRO A 169 -5.45 107.10 -22.04
N THR A 170 -4.13 107.30 -21.97
CA THR A 170 -3.20 106.38 -21.28
C THR A 170 -3.12 106.62 -19.77
N SER A 171 -3.78 107.68 -19.28
CA SER A 171 -3.90 108.00 -17.84
C SER A 171 -5.05 107.27 -17.13
N VAL A 172 -5.95 106.60 -17.88
CA VAL A 172 -7.14 105.95 -17.30
C VAL A 172 -6.73 104.87 -16.30
N THR A 173 -7.19 105.04 -15.06
CA THR A 173 -6.93 104.12 -13.95
C THR A 173 -8.18 103.90 -13.12
N ILE A 174 -8.38 102.69 -12.59
CA ILE A 174 -9.51 102.38 -11.71
C ILE A 174 -9.17 102.83 -10.29
N ALA A 175 -9.96 103.76 -9.76
CA ALA A 175 -9.82 104.29 -8.40
C ALA A 175 -10.43 103.36 -7.35
N THR A 176 -11.61 102.81 -7.67
CA THR A 176 -12.37 101.88 -6.83
C THR A 176 -12.84 100.72 -7.71
N GLN A 177 -12.35 99.51 -7.42
CA GLN A 177 -12.78 98.28 -8.11
C GLN A 177 -14.27 97.96 -7.84
N PRO A 178 -14.93 97.14 -8.70
CA PRO A 178 -16.26 96.61 -8.39
C PRO A 178 -16.27 95.72 -7.14
N ALA A 179 -17.46 95.43 -6.64
CA ALA A 179 -17.67 94.62 -5.44
C ALA A 179 -17.94 93.13 -5.74
N ASN A 180 -18.39 92.79 -6.95
CA ASN A 180 -18.78 91.45 -7.40
C ASN A 180 -18.32 91.24 -8.86
N GLY A 181 -17.09 91.68 -9.15
CA GLY A 181 -16.52 91.62 -10.49
C GLY A 181 -15.13 92.24 -10.58
N THR A 182 -14.49 91.98 -11.72
CA THR A 182 -13.14 92.44 -12.05
C THR A 182 -13.15 93.41 -13.23
N VAL A 183 -12.18 94.33 -13.22
CA VAL A 183 -12.03 95.36 -14.26
C VAL A 183 -10.59 95.43 -14.72
N SER A 184 -10.39 95.58 -16.03
CA SER A 184 -9.10 95.88 -16.67
C SER A 184 -9.24 97.06 -17.64
N VAL A 185 -8.15 97.81 -17.83
CA VAL A 185 -8.08 98.96 -18.73
C VAL A 185 -7.09 98.66 -19.85
N ASP A 186 -7.40 98.99 -21.10
CA ASP A 186 -6.42 99.01 -22.18
C ASP A 186 -5.48 100.22 -21.99
N PRO A 187 -4.16 100.02 -21.80
CA PRO A 187 -3.23 101.09 -21.46
C PRO A 187 -2.83 101.98 -22.65
N ILE A 188 -3.52 101.86 -23.80
CA ILE A 188 -3.32 102.65 -25.02
C ILE A 188 -4.61 103.39 -25.41
N THR A 189 -5.79 102.75 -25.30
CA THR A 189 -7.07 103.37 -25.67
C THR A 189 -7.84 103.96 -24.49
N GLY A 190 -7.59 103.50 -23.25
CA GLY A 190 -8.40 103.86 -22.08
C GLY A 190 -9.73 103.10 -21.99
N GLU A 191 -10.05 102.23 -22.95
CA GLU A 191 -11.25 101.38 -22.89
C GLU A 191 -11.18 100.41 -21.72
N VAL A 192 -12.33 100.17 -21.08
CA VAL A 192 -12.42 99.43 -19.82
C VAL A 192 -13.24 98.16 -20.02
N THR A 193 -12.71 97.00 -19.62
CA THR A 193 -13.42 95.71 -19.66
C THR A 193 -13.87 95.35 -18.25
N TYR A 194 -15.18 95.19 -18.04
CA TYR A 194 -15.77 94.60 -16.84
C TYR A 194 -16.07 93.12 -17.08
N THR A 195 -15.84 92.28 -16.07
CA THR A 195 -16.32 90.89 -16.00
C THR A 195 -16.92 90.67 -14.62
N PRO A 196 -18.17 90.21 -14.48
CA PRO A 196 -18.72 89.87 -13.17
C PRO A 196 -17.93 88.72 -12.54
N ASP A 197 -18.02 88.58 -11.21
CA ASP A 197 -17.63 87.33 -10.58
C ASP A 197 -18.60 86.21 -11.04
N PRO A 198 -18.18 84.94 -11.05
CA PRO A 198 -19.04 83.83 -11.47
C PRO A 198 -20.33 83.78 -10.66
N ASP A 199 -21.42 83.41 -11.33
CA ASP A 199 -22.74 83.19 -10.72
C ASP A 199 -23.31 84.45 -10.00
N PHE A 200 -22.82 85.66 -10.33
CA PHE A 200 -23.30 86.93 -9.78
C PHE A 200 -24.30 87.67 -10.69
N ASN A 201 -25.56 87.73 -10.26
CA ASN A 201 -26.58 88.64 -10.78
C ASN A 201 -26.85 89.81 -9.83
N GLY A 202 -27.23 90.96 -10.41
CA GLY A 202 -27.60 92.16 -9.66
C GLY A 202 -27.01 93.46 -10.22
N THR A 203 -26.51 94.32 -9.33
CA THR A 203 -25.93 95.63 -9.68
C THR A 203 -24.57 95.79 -9.03
N ASP A 204 -23.60 96.28 -9.80
CA ASP A 204 -22.24 96.56 -9.35
C ASP A 204 -21.77 97.93 -9.88
N SER A 205 -20.68 98.48 -9.36
CA SER A 205 -20.17 99.78 -9.77
C SER A 205 -18.69 99.95 -9.47
N PHE A 206 -17.96 100.63 -10.37
CA PHE A 206 -16.55 100.98 -10.18
C PHE A 206 -16.29 102.45 -10.53
N GLU A 207 -15.20 103.02 -10.00
CA GLU A 207 -14.80 104.41 -10.27
C GLU A 207 -13.52 104.44 -11.09
N TYR A 208 -13.45 105.27 -12.14
CA TYR A 208 -12.20 105.53 -12.87
C TYR A 208 -11.70 106.96 -12.64
N THR A 209 -10.42 107.19 -12.92
CA THR A 209 -9.73 108.48 -12.92
C THR A 209 -9.10 108.69 -14.30
N VAL A 210 -9.21 109.90 -14.85
CA VAL A 210 -8.50 110.32 -16.07
C VAL A 210 -7.87 111.71 -15.86
N CYS A 211 -6.77 111.97 -16.55
CA CYS A 211 -5.96 113.18 -16.41
C CYS A 211 -5.72 113.89 -17.76
N ASP A 212 -5.28 115.15 -17.70
CA ASP A 212 -4.80 115.90 -18.86
C ASP A 212 -3.29 115.71 -19.15
N GLU A 213 -2.86 115.94 -20.40
CA GLU A 213 -1.45 115.95 -20.84
C GLU A 213 -0.63 117.17 -20.32
N GLY A 214 -1.19 118.00 -19.44
CA GLY A 214 -0.62 119.25 -18.98
C GLY A 214 0.51 119.12 -17.94
N SER A 215 0.94 120.26 -17.40
CA SER A 215 2.09 120.32 -16.48
C SER A 215 1.91 121.40 -15.40
N PRO A 216 1.57 121.03 -14.15
CA PRO A 216 1.23 119.68 -13.71
C PRO A 216 -0.08 119.20 -14.35
N ALA A 217 -0.11 117.92 -14.74
CA ALA A 217 -1.34 117.23 -15.09
C ALA A 217 -2.32 117.26 -13.90
N LEU A 218 -3.58 117.54 -14.18
CA LEU A 218 -4.71 117.49 -13.27
C LEU A 218 -5.64 116.33 -13.70
N CYS A 219 -6.54 115.91 -12.81
CA CYS A 219 -7.35 114.72 -13.04
C CYS A 219 -8.75 114.86 -12.41
N ASP A 220 -9.70 114.12 -12.94
CA ASP A 220 -11.09 114.00 -12.43
C ASP A 220 -11.55 112.54 -12.44
N THR A 221 -12.70 112.25 -11.80
CA THR A 221 -13.17 110.88 -11.53
C THR A 221 -14.67 110.70 -11.74
N ALA A 222 -15.09 109.58 -12.33
CA ALA A 222 -16.49 109.23 -12.56
C ALA A 222 -16.82 107.75 -12.29
N VAL A 223 -18.12 107.45 -12.12
CA VAL A 223 -18.65 106.13 -11.76
C VAL A 223 -19.21 105.39 -12.98
N VAL A 224 -18.78 104.16 -13.19
CA VAL A 224 -19.40 103.22 -14.14
C VAL A 224 -20.38 102.32 -13.39
N ASN A 225 -21.65 102.34 -13.79
CA ASN A 225 -22.74 101.58 -13.16
C ASN A 225 -23.09 100.33 -13.99
N VAL A 226 -22.91 99.13 -13.43
CA VAL A 226 -23.13 97.85 -14.10
C VAL A 226 -24.42 97.20 -13.61
N THR A 227 -25.21 96.63 -14.51
CA THR A 227 -26.30 95.70 -14.18
C THR A 227 -26.03 94.35 -14.84
N VAL A 228 -26.05 93.28 -14.03
CA VAL A 228 -25.77 91.91 -14.44
C VAL A 228 -27.08 91.11 -14.40
N ASN A 229 -27.53 90.62 -15.55
CA ASN A 229 -28.78 89.89 -15.69
C ASN A 229 -28.61 88.41 -15.31
N PRO A 230 -29.60 87.80 -14.63
CA PRO A 230 -29.58 86.38 -14.32
C PRO A 230 -29.72 85.48 -15.56
N VAL A 231 -29.13 84.30 -15.45
CA VAL A 231 -29.23 83.12 -16.31
C VAL A 231 -29.92 82.00 -15.48
N ASN A 232 -29.91 80.76 -15.94
CA ASN A 232 -30.41 79.58 -15.22
C ASN A 232 -29.31 78.53 -15.28
N ASP A 233 -28.76 78.17 -14.12
CA ASP A 233 -27.67 77.21 -14.02
C ASP A 233 -28.17 75.76 -14.02
N PRO A 234 -27.33 74.78 -14.44
CA PRO A 234 -27.71 73.38 -14.35
C PRO A 234 -27.69 72.89 -12.90
N PRO A 235 -28.69 72.10 -12.45
CA PRO A 235 -28.68 71.52 -11.11
C PRO A 235 -27.51 70.54 -10.92
N VAL A 236 -27.05 70.40 -9.68
CA VAL A 236 -25.93 69.54 -9.29
C VAL A 236 -26.45 68.23 -8.70
N ALA A 237 -26.15 67.11 -9.37
CA ALA A 237 -26.41 65.76 -8.86
C ALA A 237 -25.19 65.21 -8.12
N SER A 238 -25.45 64.45 -7.05
CA SER A 238 -24.44 63.70 -6.31
C SER A 238 -24.00 62.47 -7.11
N SER A 239 -22.78 61.99 -6.88
CA SER A 239 -22.32 60.71 -7.40
C SER A 239 -21.31 60.10 -6.44
N SER A 240 -21.32 58.78 -6.35
CA SER A 240 -20.61 58.01 -5.33
C SER A 240 -20.02 56.72 -5.90
N GLU A 241 -19.21 56.06 -5.08
CA GLU A 241 -18.70 54.72 -5.31
C GLU A 241 -18.82 53.98 -3.98
N ILE A 242 -19.35 52.75 -4.03
CA ILE A 242 -19.39 51.85 -2.87
C ILE A 242 -18.64 50.56 -3.20
N THR A 243 -17.96 50.04 -2.20
CA THR A 243 -17.43 48.67 -2.21
C THR A 243 -18.12 47.92 -1.08
N VAL A 244 -18.76 46.81 -1.42
CA VAL A 244 -19.49 45.93 -0.50
C VAL A 244 -18.94 44.53 -0.68
N ASP A 245 -19.01 43.70 0.34
CA ASP A 245 -18.82 42.26 0.18
C ASP A 245 -20.18 41.64 -0.25
N GLU A 246 -20.19 40.46 -0.86
CA GLU A 246 -21.46 39.79 -1.20
C GLU A 246 -22.29 39.36 0.02
N GLU A 247 -23.52 38.91 -0.20
CA GLU A 247 -24.59 38.70 0.80
C GLU A 247 -24.95 39.95 1.66
N SER A 248 -24.18 41.03 1.60
CA SER A 248 -24.37 42.18 2.48
C SER A 248 -25.62 43.00 2.13
N VAL A 249 -26.37 43.40 3.16
CA VAL A 249 -27.66 44.08 3.07
C VAL A 249 -27.63 45.47 3.71
N ASP A 250 -28.61 46.31 3.36
CA ASP A 250 -28.75 47.69 3.87
C ASP A 250 -27.54 48.62 3.59
N ASN A 251 -26.70 48.34 2.58
CA ASN A 251 -25.50 49.15 2.28
C ASN A 251 -25.87 50.54 1.71
N PRO A 252 -25.57 51.68 2.38
CA PRO A 252 -26.01 52.98 1.88
C PRO A 252 -25.30 53.39 0.59
N LEU A 253 -26.04 53.83 -0.44
CA LEU A 253 -25.46 54.28 -1.73
C LEU A 253 -24.55 55.52 -1.61
N GLY A 254 -24.52 56.21 -0.46
CA GLY A 254 -23.63 57.35 -0.22
C GLY A 254 -23.98 58.62 -1.00
N LEU A 255 -25.16 58.68 -1.61
CA LEU A 255 -25.66 59.85 -2.34
C LEU A 255 -26.14 60.95 -1.39
N THR A 256 -25.99 62.20 -1.82
CA THR A 256 -26.54 63.38 -1.15
C THR A 256 -27.71 63.96 -1.95
N ALA A 257 -28.60 64.71 -1.30
CA ALA A 257 -29.63 65.49 -1.98
C ALA A 257 -29.00 66.38 -3.08
N PRO A 258 -29.59 66.45 -4.28
CA PRO A 258 -29.11 67.36 -5.32
C PRO A 258 -29.43 68.81 -4.94
N THR A 259 -28.57 69.72 -5.41
CA THR A 259 -28.65 71.16 -5.11
C THR A 259 -28.72 71.99 -6.38
N ASP A 260 -29.28 73.17 -6.27
CA ASP A 260 -29.54 74.09 -7.38
C ASP A 260 -29.33 75.52 -6.86
N LEU A 261 -28.70 76.38 -7.65
CA LEU A 261 -28.26 77.70 -7.18
C LEU A 261 -29.45 78.67 -7.03
N GLU A 262 -30.36 78.67 -8.00
CA GLU A 262 -31.61 79.44 -7.98
C GLU A 262 -32.61 78.88 -6.96
N ASN A 263 -32.39 77.65 -6.50
CA ASN A 263 -33.27 76.83 -5.66
C ASN A 263 -34.57 76.45 -6.38
N ASP A 264 -34.47 76.11 -7.68
CA ASP A 264 -35.60 75.67 -8.49
C ASP A 264 -36.13 74.27 -8.10
N ILE A 265 -37.33 73.93 -8.56
CA ILE A 265 -38.04 72.72 -8.08
C ILE A 265 -37.53 71.47 -8.80
N LEU A 266 -36.50 70.86 -8.21
CA LEU A 266 -35.86 69.66 -8.76
C LEU A 266 -36.77 68.43 -8.79
N THR A 267 -36.80 67.75 -9.94
CA THR A 267 -37.40 66.44 -10.12
C THR A 267 -36.30 65.38 -10.25
N ILE A 268 -36.25 64.45 -9.31
CA ILE A 268 -35.29 63.34 -9.25
C ILE A 268 -35.96 62.10 -9.85
N THR A 269 -35.40 61.50 -10.91
CA THR A 269 -35.98 60.32 -11.57
C THR A 269 -34.94 59.22 -11.73
N VAL A 270 -35.25 57.99 -11.33
CA VAL A 270 -34.34 56.84 -11.51
C VAL A 270 -34.20 56.50 -12.99
N SER A 271 -32.98 56.52 -13.52
CA SER A 271 -32.67 56.26 -14.94
C SER A 271 -32.13 54.86 -15.19
N GLY A 272 -31.58 54.21 -14.17
CA GLY A 272 -31.03 52.86 -14.24
C GLY A 272 -30.85 52.26 -12.85
N LEU A 273 -30.82 50.94 -12.79
CA LEU A 273 -30.53 50.15 -11.61
C LEU A 273 -29.30 49.27 -11.91
N PRO A 274 -28.57 48.80 -10.89
CA PRO A 274 -27.59 47.75 -11.07
C PRO A 274 -28.20 46.51 -11.73
N ALA A 275 -27.38 45.75 -12.44
CA ALA A 275 -27.73 44.47 -13.05
C ALA A 275 -27.84 43.34 -12.02
N LEU A 276 -27.11 43.44 -10.90
CA LEU A 276 -27.08 42.47 -9.80
C LEU A 276 -27.49 43.13 -8.46
N GLY A 277 -28.02 42.34 -7.52
CA GLY A 277 -28.53 42.84 -6.25
C GLY A 277 -29.79 43.69 -6.39
N THR A 278 -30.19 44.41 -5.33
CA THR A 278 -31.36 45.30 -5.33
C THR A 278 -31.13 46.63 -4.63
N VAL A 279 -31.59 47.72 -5.24
CA VAL A 279 -31.67 49.04 -4.59
C VAL A 279 -33.05 49.20 -3.94
N THR A 280 -33.08 49.54 -2.66
CA THR A 280 -34.32 49.78 -1.91
C THR A 280 -34.31 51.14 -1.21
N LEU A 281 -35.50 51.67 -0.92
CA LEU A 281 -35.68 52.76 0.05
C LEU A 281 -35.38 52.22 1.46
N ALA A 282 -34.94 53.08 2.39
CA ALA A 282 -34.75 52.79 3.83
C ALA A 282 -36.00 52.30 4.63
N ASN A 283 -37.04 51.83 3.94
CA ASN A 283 -38.19 51.10 4.47
C ASN A 283 -38.35 49.68 3.86
N GLY A 284 -37.37 49.21 3.07
CA GLY A 284 -37.37 47.91 2.39
C GLY A 284 -38.21 47.84 1.11
N THR A 285 -38.62 48.98 0.52
CA THR A 285 -39.36 49.00 -0.75
C THR A 285 -38.39 49.06 -1.93
N PRO A 286 -38.41 48.08 -2.88
CA PRO A 286 -37.57 48.12 -4.08
C PRO A 286 -37.87 49.31 -4.99
N VAL A 287 -36.81 49.89 -5.54
CA VAL A 287 -36.84 51.04 -6.44
C VAL A 287 -36.84 50.57 -7.90
N ASN A 288 -37.56 51.28 -8.78
CA ASN A 288 -37.75 50.92 -10.19
C ASN A 288 -37.26 52.03 -11.12
N VAL A 289 -36.81 51.66 -12.33
CA VAL A 289 -36.47 52.65 -13.37
C VAL A 289 -37.72 53.44 -13.76
N GLY A 290 -37.62 54.77 -13.68
CA GLY A 290 -38.73 55.72 -13.88
C GLY A 290 -39.45 56.15 -12.60
N ASP A 291 -39.10 55.62 -11.43
CA ASP A 291 -39.63 56.13 -10.15
C ASP A 291 -39.11 57.55 -9.88
N ILE A 292 -39.98 58.40 -9.32
CA ILE A 292 -39.66 59.78 -8.93
C ILE A 292 -39.42 59.81 -7.42
N LEU A 293 -38.22 60.22 -7.02
CA LEU A 293 -37.76 60.21 -5.62
C LEU A 293 -37.87 61.62 -5.01
N SER A 294 -38.09 61.71 -3.70
CA SER A 294 -37.74 62.93 -2.96
C SER A 294 -36.25 62.95 -2.63
N ALA A 295 -35.71 64.12 -2.28
CA ALA A 295 -34.32 64.25 -1.83
C ALA A 295 -33.97 63.30 -0.68
N SER A 296 -34.88 63.14 0.29
CA SER A 296 -34.72 62.21 1.41
C SER A 296 -34.88 60.73 1.05
N ASP A 297 -35.56 60.41 -0.05
CA ASP A 297 -35.61 59.04 -0.56
C ASP A 297 -34.28 58.67 -1.24
N LEU A 298 -33.68 59.61 -1.98
CA LEU A 298 -32.37 59.44 -2.63
C LEU A 298 -31.22 59.30 -1.62
N GLU A 299 -31.17 60.15 -0.58
CA GLU A 299 -30.21 60.04 0.53
C GLU A 299 -30.39 58.76 1.36
N GLY A 300 -31.61 58.22 1.36
CA GLY A 300 -32.01 57.01 2.08
C GLY A 300 -32.00 55.74 1.23
N LEU A 301 -31.30 55.71 0.09
CA LEU A 301 -31.15 54.51 -0.72
C LEU A 301 -30.09 53.57 -0.15
N VAL A 302 -30.45 52.30 -0.06
CA VAL A 302 -29.55 51.20 0.28
C VAL A 302 -29.48 50.18 -0.85
N TYR A 303 -28.40 49.42 -0.89
CA TYR A 303 -28.12 48.34 -1.81
C TYR A 303 -27.93 47.03 -1.04
N ASP A 304 -28.69 46.02 -1.46
CA ASP A 304 -28.54 44.65 -1.04
C ASP A 304 -27.77 43.92 -2.14
N ALA A 305 -26.59 43.38 -1.80
CA ALA A 305 -25.77 42.60 -2.71
C ALA A 305 -26.49 41.28 -3.10
N PRO A 306 -26.17 40.70 -4.27
CA PRO A 306 -26.48 39.30 -4.51
C PRO A 306 -25.77 38.39 -3.49
N ALA A 307 -26.27 37.16 -3.37
CA ALA A 307 -25.50 36.01 -2.92
C ALA A 307 -24.94 35.28 -4.15
N ASP A 308 -23.99 34.37 -3.95
CA ASP A 308 -23.40 33.50 -4.96
C ASP A 308 -22.69 34.29 -6.09
N TYR A 309 -21.83 35.26 -5.76
CA TYR A 309 -21.23 36.22 -6.70
C TYR A 309 -19.79 35.88 -7.13
N ASP A 310 -19.67 35.15 -8.24
CA ASP A 310 -18.42 34.70 -8.88
C ASP A 310 -17.37 35.76 -9.30
N GLY A 311 -17.61 37.05 -9.06
CA GLY A 311 -16.72 38.14 -9.47
C GLY A 311 -16.60 38.38 -10.99
N THR A 312 -17.28 37.61 -11.85
CA THR A 312 -17.13 37.70 -13.31
C THR A 312 -18.13 38.62 -13.99
N THR A 313 -19.31 38.82 -13.38
CA THR A 313 -20.41 39.59 -13.95
C THR A 313 -20.43 41.03 -13.42
N ASP A 314 -20.35 42.01 -14.32
CA ASP A 314 -20.45 43.44 -13.99
C ASP A 314 -21.74 43.76 -13.17
N PRO A 315 -21.63 44.22 -11.91
CA PRO A 315 -22.79 44.53 -11.07
C PRO A 315 -23.63 45.68 -11.63
N GLY A 316 -23.03 46.60 -12.38
CA GLY A 316 -23.67 47.79 -12.95
C GLY A 316 -24.01 48.90 -11.94
N ASP A 317 -24.18 50.12 -12.46
CA ASP A 317 -24.43 51.32 -11.66
C ASP A 317 -25.91 51.51 -11.30
N PHE A 318 -26.19 52.01 -10.09
CA PHE A 318 -27.41 52.78 -9.86
C PHE A 318 -27.28 54.15 -10.54
N THR A 319 -28.27 54.58 -11.34
CA THR A 319 -28.23 55.90 -11.98
C THR A 319 -29.56 56.63 -11.87
N TYR A 320 -29.50 57.95 -11.75
CA TYR A 320 -30.66 58.83 -11.70
C TYR A 320 -30.40 60.15 -12.43
N SER A 321 -31.47 60.78 -12.92
CA SER A 321 -31.44 62.13 -13.48
C SER A 321 -32.08 63.15 -12.55
N VAL A 322 -31.61 64.39 -12.64
CA VAL A 322 -32.14 65.55 -11.92
C VAL A 322 -32.40 66.67 -12.92
N THR A 323 -33.59 67.27 -12.85
CA THR A 323 -33.99 68.40 -13.71
C THR A 323 -34.71 69.48 -12.90
N ASP A 324 -34.34 70.74 -13.17
CA ASP A 324 -35.00 72.00 -12.81
C ASP A 324 -36.27 72.27 -13.66
N GLY A 325 -36.40 71.60 -14.80
CA GLY A 325 -37.42 71.81 -15.83
C GLY A 325 -36.90 72.39 -17.16
N THR A 326 -35.61 72.75 -17.26
CA THR A 326 -34.96 73.23 -18.49
C THR A 326 -33.65 72.50 -18.80
N ASN A 327 -32.79 72.34 -17.80
CA ASN A 327 -31.56 71.55 -17.80
C ASN A 327 -31.83 70.12 -17.30
N THR A 328 -30.87 69.21 -17.50
CA THR A 328 -30.91 67.88 -16.88
C THR A 328 -29.49 67.36 -16.71
N VAL A 329 -29.15 66.93 -15.50
CA VAL A 329 -27.91 66.22 -15.18
C VAL A 329 -28.21 64.79 -14.74
N THR A 330 -27.16 63.98 -14.59
CA THR A 330 -27.25 62.60 -14.07
C THR A 330 -26.29 62.42 -12.91
N GLY A 331 -26.75 61.74 -11.87
CA GLY A 331 -25.92 61.19 -10.80
C GLY A 331 -25.87 59.67 -10.88
N ALA A 332 -24.83 59.06 -10.33
CA ALA A 332 -24.65 57.62 -10.31
C ALA A 332 -23.96 57.14 -9.02
N THR A 333 -24.19 55.88 -8.66
CA THR A 333 -23.37 55.15 -7.70
C THR A 333 -22.72 53.98 -8.43
N ASN A 334 -21.39 54.00 -8.53
CA ASN A 334 -20.59 52.85 -8.92
C ASN A 334 -20.65 51.80 -7.81
N ILE A 335 -20.94 50.55 -8.17
CA ILE A 335 -21.14 49.44 -7.22
C ILE A 335 -20.11 48.36 -7.49
N ILE A 336 -19.19 48.19 -6.55
CA ILE A 336 -18.18 47.13 -6.56
C ILE A 336 -18.58 46.10 -5.51
N ILE A 337 -18.76 44.85 -5.92
CA ILE A 337 -18.94 43.71 -5.00
C ILE A 337 -17.60 42.98 -4.92
N ASN A 338 -17.13 42.69 -3.71
CA ASN A 338 -16.06 41.72 -3.47
C ASN A 338 -16.70 40.32 -3.34
N PRO A 339 -16.20 39.29 -4.04
CA PRO A 339 -16.57 37.92 -3.73
C PRO A 339 -16.09 37.54 -2.32
N ILE A 340 -16.84 36.68 -1.65
CA ILE A 340 -16.43 35.97 -0.43
C ILE A 340 -16.23 34.51 -0.82
N ASN A 341 -15.13 33.88 -0.39
CA ASN A 341 -14.92 32.46 -0.69
C ASN A 341 -16.04 31.60 -0.09
N ASP A 342 -16.88 31.04 -0.95
CA ASP A 342 -17.98 30.16 -0.57
C ASP A 342 -17.49 28.74 -0.25
N ALA A 343 -18.37 27.90 0.29
CA ALA A 343 -18.06 26.49 0.43
C ALA A 343 -18.46 25.74 -0.86
N PRO A 344 -17.63 24.80 -1.36
CA PRO A 344 -18.04 23.85 -2.39
C PRO A 344 -19.39 23.20 -2.06
N ILE A 345 -20.21 22.95 -3.08
CA ILE A 345 -21.41 22.12 -2.99
C ILE A 345 -21.07 20.77 -3.60
N ALA A 346 -20.82 19.78 -2.74
CA ALA A 346 -20.58 18.41 -3.15
C ALA A 346 -21.92 17.68 -3.35
N LEU A 347 -22.09 16.91 -4.43
CA LEU A 347 -23.35 16.22 -4.73
C LEU A 347 -23.19 14.69 -4.82
N ASP A 348 -24.08 13.96 -4.13
CA ASP A 348 -24.08 12.48 -4.06
C ASP A 348 -23.99 11.81 -5.45
N ASP A 349 -22.83 11.22 -5.73
CA ASP A 349 -22.56 10.47 -6.95
C ASP A 349 -23.24 9.10 -6.98
N GLN A 350 -23.65 8.68 -8.18
CA GLN A 350 -24.04 7.30 -8.44
C GLN A 350 -23.28 6.74 -9.63
N SER A 351 -22.62 5.61 -9.40
CA SER A 351 -21.92 4.84 -10.43
C SER A 351 -22.41 3.40 -10.45
N THR A 352 -22.18 2.71 -11.56
CA THR A 352 -22.45 1.29 -11.72
C THR A 352 -21.26 0.60 -12.36
N THR A 353 -20.78 -0.48 -11.76
CA THR A 353 -19.74 -1.32 -12.36
C THR A 353 -20.05 -2.79 -12.18
N ASN A 354 -19.52 -3.62 -13.07
CA ASN A 354 -19.58 -5.07 -12.90
C ASN A 354 -18.61 -5.48 -11.78
N PRO A 355 -18.90 -6.57 -11.03
CA PRO A 355 -17.98 -7.12 -10.03
C PRO A 355 -16.56 -7.30 -10.58
N GLY A 356 -15.54 -6.96 -9.78
CA GLY A 356 -14.13 -6.99 -10.15
C GLY A 356 -13.67 -5.96 -11.20
N VAL A 357 -14.57 -5.17 -11.81
CA VAL A 357 -14.22 -4.15 -12.80
C VAL A 357 -14.07 -2.79 -12.12
N SER A 358 -12.87 -2.20 -12.17
CA SER A 358 -12.63 -0.83 -11.74
C SER A 358 -13.44 0.17 -12.57
N VAL A 359 -14.09 1.12 -11.91
CA VAL A 359 -14.81 2.24 -12.55
C VAL A 359 -14.18 3.56 -12.12
N ILE A 360 -13.97 4.44 -13.10
CA ILE A 360 -13.53 5.81 -12.91
C ILE A 360 -14.79 6.66 -12.72
N ILE A 361 -14.87 7.38 -11.60
CA ILE A 361 -16.02 8.18 -11.18
C ILE A 361 -15.58 9.66 -11.18
N PRO A 362 -16.05 10.47 -12.15
CA PRO A 362 -15.66 11.87 -12.29
C PRO A 362 -16.56 12.75 -11.41
N VAL A 363 -16.37 12.67 -10.09
CA VAL A 363 -17.21 13.32 -9.06
C VAL A 363 -17.37 14.83 -9.29
N LEU A 364 -16.30 15.50 -9.72
CA LEU A 364 -16.24 16.91 -10.09
C LEU A 364 -17.07 17.32 -11.34
N THR A 365 -17.99 16.46 -11.82
CA THR A 365 -18.90 16.78 -12.94
C THR A 365 -20.32 17.12 -12.49
N ASN A 366 -20.66 16.84 -11.23
CA ASN A 366 -21.89 17.26 -10.56
C ASN A 366 -21.62 18.22 -9.40
N ASP A 367 -20.45 18.15 -8.78
CA ASP A 367 -20.01 19.17 -7.82
C ASP A 367 -19.97 20.55 -8.47
N SER A 368 -20.26 21.57 -7.67
CA SER A 368 -20.22 22.96 -8.10
C SER A 368 -19.73 23.84 -6.97
N ASP A 369 -19.06 24.93 -7.33
CA ASP A 369 -18.57 25.95 -6.43
C ASP A 369 -18.77 27.31 -7.12
N VAL A 370 -19.00 28.35 -6.32
CA VAL A 370 -19.33 29.71 -6.77
C VAL A 370 -18.09 30.43 -7.27
N ASP A 371 -16.97 30.31 -6.56
CA ASP A 371 -15.68 30.89 -6.94
C ASP A 371 -15.06 30.19 -8.16
N ASN A 372 -15.55 29.00 -8.51
CA ASN A 372 -15.03 28.10 -9.53
C ASN A 372 -13.51 27.81 -9.31
N ASN A 373 -13.14 27.55 -8.06
CA ASN A 373 -11.77 27.37 -7.57
C ASN A 373 -11.47 25.97 -6.96
N LEU A 374 -12.42 25.01 -7.03
CA LEU A 374 -12.25 23.59 -6.63
C LEU A 374 -10.84 23.05 -6.96
N ASP A 375 -10.13 22.48 -5.96
CA ASP A 375 -8.83 21.87 -6.18
C ASP A 375 -8.92 20.32 -6.20
N PRO A 376 -8.76 19.68 -7.39
CA PRO A 376 -8.71 18.22 -7.51
C PRO A 376 -7.63 17.53 -6.65
N ALA A 377 -6.57 18.26 -6.26
CA ALA A 377 -5.51 17.75 -5.39
C ALA A 377 -5.88 17.73 -3.90
N LEU A 378 -6.99 18.36 -3.51
CA LEU A 378 -7.51 18.38 -2.13
C LEU A 378 -8.64 17.38 -1.88
N ILE A 379 -9.04 16.58 -2.88
CA ILE A 379 -9.98 15.48 -2.67
C ILE A 379 -9.40 14.47 -1.68
N THR A 380 -10.17 14.09 -0.67
CA THR A 380 -9.81 13.03 0.28
C THR A 380 -10.98 12.08 0.56
N ILE A 381 -10.67 10.86 0.99
CA ILE A 381 -11.70 9.88 1.40
C ILE A 381 -11.90 10.00 2.92
N VAL A 382 -13.08 10.47 3.33
CA VAL A 382 -13.46 10.66 4.74
C VAL A 382 -13.94 9.36 5.36
N THR A 383 -14.72 8.57 4.60
CA THR A 383 -15.16 7.22 5.00
C THR A 383 -14.90 6.28 3.81
N PRO A 384 -14.03 5.26 3.95
CA PRO A 384 -13.74 4.33 2.86
C PRO A 384 -14.93 3.41 2.58
N PRO A 385 -14.96 2.75 1.40
CA PRO A 385 -15.94 1.71 1.10
C PRO A 385 -15.80 0.51 2.04
N ALA A 386 -16.84 -0.33 2.12
CA ALA A 386 -16.85 -1.52 2.97
C ALA A 386 -16.56 -2.82 2.22
N ASN A 387 -16.63 -2.82 0.89
CA ASN A 387 -16.51 -3.98 0.01
C ASN A 387 -15.76 -3.60 -1.31
N GLY A 388 -14.82 -2.68 -1.21
CA GLY A 388 -14.04 -2.19 -2.34
C GLY A 388 -12.93 -1.23 -1.93
N THR A 389 -12.05 -0.94 -2.88
CA THR A 389 -10.92 -0.03 -2.72
C THR A 389 -11.08 1.20 -3.62
N VAL A 390 -10.55 2.33 -3.15
CA VAL A 390 -10.59 3.63 -3.84
C VAL A 390 -9.20 4.24 -3.99
N SER A 391 -8.94 4.83 -5.13
CA SER A 391 -7.76 5.67 -5.39
C SER A 391 -8.17 6.94 -6.13
N ILE A 392 -7.46 8.04 -5.85
CA ILE A 392 -7.73 9.37 -6.40
C ILE A 392 -6.58 9.73 -7.35
N ASP A 393 -6.89 10.17 -8.57
CA ASP A 393 -5.91 10.89 -9.40
C ASP A 393 -5.85 12.35 -8.94
N SER A 394 -4.77 12.74 -8.26
CA SER A 394 -4.60 14.10 -7.71
C SER A 394 -4.28 15.17 -8.76
N ILE A 395 -4.53 14.92 -10.05
CA ILE A 395 -4.41 15.87 -11.15
C ILE A 395 -5.77 16.04 -11.85
N THR A 396 -6.58 14.98 -11.99
CA THR A 396 -7.93 15.05 -12.59
C THR A 396 -9.07 15.11 -11.57
N GLY A 397 -8.84 14.67 -10.33
CA GLY A 397 -9.86 14.53 -9.29
C GLY A 397 -10.78 13.32 -9.49
N GLU A 398 -10.51 12.48 -10.49
CA GLU A 398 -11.29 11.29 -10.75
C GLU A 398 -11.00 10.21 -9.69
N ILE A 399 -12.06 9.67 -9.09
CA ILE A 399 -11.96 8.58 -8.11
C ILE A 399 -12.13 7.25 -8.83
N THR A 400 -11.11 6.40 -8.80
CA THR A 400 -11.22 5.02 -9.27
C THR A 400 -11.68 4.14 -8.11
N TYR A 401 -12.91 3.60 -8.22
CA TYR A 401 -13.41 2.56 -7.31
C TYR A 401 -13.21 1.18 -7.94
N THR A 402 -12.74 0.21 -7.17
CA THR A 402 -12.64 -1.20 -7.57
C THR A 402 -13.37 -2.06 -6.53
N PRO A 403 -14.40 -2.85 -6.92
CA PRO A 403 -15.03 -3.81 -6.03
C PRO A 403 -14.00 -4.80 -5.48
N ASP A 404 -14.10 -5.16 -4.21
CA ASP A 404 -13.25 -6.22 -3.65
C ASP A 404 -13.58 -7.58 -4.29
N PRO A 405 -12.63 -8.52 -4.34
CA PRO A 405 -12.89 -9.88 -4.83
C PRO A 405 -14.07 -10.53 -4.08
N GLY A 406 -15.14 -10.78 -4.82
CA GLY A 406 -16.40 -11.34 -4.29
C GLY A 406 -17.49 -10.33 -3.95
N PHE A 407 -17.28 -9.01 -4.04
CA PHE A 407 -18.40 -8.07 -3.92
C PHE A 407 -19.21 -8.02 -5.21
N ASN A 408 -20.34 -8.73 -5.21
CA ASN A 408 -21.00 -9.16 -6.44
C ASN A 408 -22.40 -8.59 -6.69
N ASN A 409 -23.11 -8.21 -5.63
CA ASN A 409 -24.52 -7.84 -5.68
C ASN A 409 -24.86 -6.93 -4.50
N GLY A 410 -25.12 -5.65 -4.76
CA GLY A 410 -25.56 -4.71 -3.74
C GLY A 410 -25.25 -3.27 -4.08
N THR A 411 -24.87 -2.52 -3.05
CA THR A 411 -24.40 -1.14 -3.20
C THR A 411 -23.34 -0.92 -2.14
N ASP A 412 -22.14 -0.54 -2.55
CA ASP A 412 -21.11 -0.08 -1.63
C ASP A 412 -21.09 1.46 -1.63
N THR A 413 -20.78 2.07 -0.49
CA THR A 413 -20.85 3.52 -0.32
C THR A 413 -19.63 4.07 0.38
N PHE A 414 -19.05 5.13 -0.16
CA PHE A 414 -17.93 5.85 0.45
C PHE A 414 -18.18 7.35 0.43
N VAL A 415 -17.59 8.07 1.38
CA VAL A 415 -17.74 9.53 1.52
C VAL A 415 -16.42 10.18 1.17
N TYR A 416 -16.43 11.08 0.19
CA TYR A 416 -15.30 11.95 -0.11
C TYR A 416 -15.53 13.35 0.47
N GLN A 417 -14.43 14.08 0.58
CA GLN A 417 -14.40 15.52 0.80
C GLN A 417 -13.73 16.16 -0.41
N ILE A 418 -14.31 17.23 -0.94
CA ILE A 418 -13.68 18.16 -1.87
C ILE A 418 -13.54 19.52 -1.16
N CYS A 419 -12.47 20.25 -1.47
CA CYS A 419 -12.20 21.59 -0.97
C CYS A 419 -11.93 22.54 -2.14
N ASP A 420 -12.20 23.83 -1.90
CA ASP A 420 -11.66 24.94 -2.70
C ASP A 420 -10.14 25.12 -2.47
N SER A 421 -9.53 26.05 -3.21
CA SER A 421 -8.10 26.37 -3.09
C SER A 421 -7.68 27.10 -1.80
N ASP A 422 -8.62 27.56 -0.99
CA ASP A 422 -8.41 28.54 0.08
C ASP A 422 -8.77 28.01 1.49
N GLY A 423 -9.48 26.89 1.57
CA GLY A 423 -9.65 26.03 2.74
C GLY A 423 -11.08 25.70 3.19
N LEU A 424 -12.15 26.02 2.45
CA LEU A 424 -13.49 25.48 2.75
C LEU A 424 -13.75 24.19 1.95
N CYS A 425 -14.63 23.34 2.49
CA CYS A 425 -14.82 21.98 2.01
C CYS A 425 -16.24 21.47 2.33
N ASP A 426 -16.75 20.58 1.49
CA ASP A 426 -18.00 19.83 1.70
C ASP A 426 -17.80 18.33 1.40
N THR A 427 -18.80 17.51 1.70
CA THR A 427 -18.72 16.04 1.62
C THR A 427 -19.95 15.41 0.98
N ALA A 428 -19.74 14.60 -0.06
CA ALA A 428 -20.79 13.83 -0.71
C ALA A 428 -20.53 12.32 -0.65
N THR A 429 -21.61 11.55 -0.84
CA THR A 429 -21.59 10.08 -0.82
C THR A 429 -21.54 9.54 -2.24
N VAL A 430 -20.47 8.83 -2.59
CA VAL A 430 -20.49 7.99 -3.79
C VAL A 430 -21.19 6.69 -3.47
N SER A 431 -22.28 6.40 -4.18
CA SER A 431 -22.97 5.12 -4.15
C SER A 431 -22.64 4.31 -5.42
N VAL A 432 -21.84 3.26 -5.27
CA VAL A 432 -21.56 2.34 -6.38
C VAL A 432 -22.51 1.15 -6.30
N VAL A 433 -23.54 1.18 -7.14
CA VAL A 433 -24.41 0.01 -7.33
C VAL A 433 -23.63 -0.99 -8.19
N VAL A 434 -23.08 -2.00 -7.53
CA VAL A 434 -22.68 -3.22 -8.20
C VAL A 434 -23.97 -4.02 -8.37
N PRO A 435 -24.58 -4.03 -9.57
CA PRO A 435 -25.86 -4.72 -9.76
C PRO A 435 -25.65 -6.20 -9.49
N ILE A 436 -26.74 -6.96 -9.30
CA ILE A 436 -26.65 -8.40 -9.56
C ILE A 436 -26.25 -8.57 -11.03
N SER A 437 -24.96 -8.81 -11.23
CA SER A 437 -24.46 -9.28 -12.49
C SER A 437 -24.96 -10.71 -12.57
N MET A 438 -25.98 -10.95 -13.39
CA MET A 438 -26.18 -12.29 -13.93
C MET A 438 -25.00 -12.53 -14.89
N PHE A 439 -23.83 -12.79 -14.32
CA PHE A 439 -22.78 -13.45 -15.07
C PHE A 439 -23.34 -14.82 -15.45
N PRO A 440 -23.10 -15.32 -16.67
CA PRO A 440 -23.08 -16.75 -16.81
C PRO A 440 -21.97 -17.26 -15.86
N PRO A 441 -22.23 -18.31 -15.06
CA PRO A 441 -21.22 -18.89 -14.19
C PRO A 441 -20.03 -19.30 -15.05
N VAL A 442 -18.82 -18.83 -14.75
CA VAL A 442 -17.65 -19.03 -15.62
C VAL A 442 -17.14 -20.44 -15.43
N ALA A 443 -17.42 -21.30 -16.41
CA ALA A 443 -17.04 -22.70 -16.39
C ALA A 443 -15.59 -22.85 -16.91
N ASN A 444 -14.68 -23.30 -16.06
CA ASN A 444 -13.24 -23.34 -16.36
C ASN A 444 -12.77 -24.76 -16.75
N PRO A 445 -11.81 -24.95 -17.68
CA PRO A 445 -11.45 -26.30 -18.12
C PRO A 445 -10.76 -27.15 -17.04
N ASP A 446 -11.49 -28.13 -16.52
CA ASP A 446 -10.95 -29.18 -15.67
C ASP A 446 -9.99 -30.09 -16.44
N ASN A 447 -8.88 -30.40 -15.79
CA ASN A 447 -7.93 -31.41 -16.22
C ASN A 447 -7.60 -32.26 -15.01
N GLU A 448 -7.76 -33.57 -15.14
CA GLU A 448 -7.37 -34.51 -14.10
C GLU A 448 -6.53 -35.65 -14.65
N THR A 449 -5.68 -36.19 -13.79
CA THR A 449 -4.81 -37.31 -14.11
C THR A 449 -4.98 -38.42 -13.09
N THR A 450 -5.56 -39.52 -13.53
CA THR A 450 -5.49 -40.78 -12.77
C THR A 450 -4.45 -41.71 -13.38
N LEU A 451 -4.01 -42.68 -12.60
CA LEU A 451 -3.33 -43.86 -13.10
C LEU A 451 -4.37 -44.81 -13.69
N GLU A 452 -4.01 -45.67 -14.64
CA GLU A 452 -4.90 -46.76 -15.03
C GLU A 452 -5.12 -47.76 -13.90
N ASP A 453 -6.17 -48.57 -14.01
CA ASP A 453 -6.73 -49.44 -12.97
C ASP A 453 -7.09 -48.78 -11.61
N ILE A 454 -6.91 -47.45 -11.48
CA ILE A 454 -7.29 -46.67 -10.31
C ILE A 454 -8.56 -45.85 -10.59
N THR A 455 -9.63 -46.21 -9.89
CA THR A 455 -10.88 -45.43 -9.82
C THR A 455 -10.59 -44.02 -9.29
N LEU A 456 -10.72 -43.02 -10.16
CA LEU A 456 -10.63 -41.61 -9.79
C LEU A 456 -11.91 -41.19 -9.07
N MET A 457 -11.78 -40.80 -7.80
CA MET A 457 -12.86 -40.23 -7.00
C MET A 457 -12.52 -38.79 -6.63
N VAL A 458 -13.30 -37.83 -7.13
CA VAL A 458 -13.14 -36.41 -6.83
C VAL A 458 -14.36 -35.91 -6.06
N ASP A 459 -14.14 -35.38 -4.86
CA ASP A 459 -15.20 -34.87 -4.00
C ASP A 459 -15.74 -33.51 -4.47
N ALA A 460 -16.80 -33.01 -3.84
CA ALA A 460 -17.42 -31.74 -4.22
C ALA A 460 -16.56 -30.51 -3.87
N ALA A 461 -15.51 -30.65 -3.05
CA ALA A 461 -14.59 -29.56 -2.72
C ALA A 461 -13.44 -29.42 -3.73
N SER A 462 -13.11 -30.52 -4.43
CA SER A 462 -12.04 -30.62 -5.42
C SER A 462 -12.54 -30.85 -6.85
N GLY A 463 -13.86 -31.05 -7.02
CA GLY A 463 -14.51 -31.39 -8.29
C GLY A 463 -14.67 -30.22 -9.25
N LEU A 464 -15.53 -30.38 -10.26
CA LEU A 464 -15.68 -29.43 -11.37
C LEU A 464 -15.93 -27.99 -10.87
N LEU A 465 -16.80 -27.87 -9.87
CA LEU A 465 -17.20 -26.58 -9.28
C LEU A 465 -16.10 -25.93 -8.40
N SER A 466 -14.91 -26.52 -8.27
CA SER A 466 -13.83 -26.02 -7.40
C SER A 466 -12.98 -24.90 -8.04
N ASN A 467 -12.89 -24.89 -9.37
CA ASN A 467 -12.24 -23.84 -10.15
C ASN A 467 -13.21 -23.03 -11.03
N ASP A 468 -14.44 -23.53 -11.24
CA ASP A 468 -15.54 -22.73 -11.76
C ASP A 468 -15.80 -21.52 -10.85
N THR A 469 -16.18 -20.39 -11.44
CA THR A 469 -16.47 -19.17 -10.69
C THR A 469 -17.70 -18.48 -11.23
N ASP A 470 -18.77 -18.37 -10.43
CA ASP A 470 -19.63 -17.23 -10.64
C ASP A 470 -18.91 -15.97 -10.17
N GLY A 471 -19.12 -14.85 -10.86
CA GLY A 471 -18.78 -13.56 -10.28
C GLY A 471 -19.68 -13.22 -9.08
N ASN A 472 -20.76 -13.98 -8.86
CA ASN A 472 -21.64 -13.98 -7.71
C ASN A 472 -21.29 -15.05 -6.66
N VAL A 473 -20.41 -14.72 -5.71
CA VAL A 473 -20.00 -15.61 -4.61
C VAL A 473 -21.10 -16.00 -3.61
N ALA A 474 -22.34 -15.54 -3.82
CA ALA A 474 -23.51 -15.91 -3.02
C ALA A 474 -24.44 -16.91 -3.76
N ASP A 475 -24.26 -17.08 -5.07
CA ASP A 475 -25.05 -18.00 -5.89
C ASP A 475 -24.39 -19.38 -5.87
N VAL A 476 -25.21 -20.44 -5.75
CA VAL A 476 -24.72 -21.81 -5.55
C VAL A 476 -24.69 -22.52 -6.88
N LEU A 477 -23.50 -22.63 -7.45
CA LEU A 477 -23.26 -23.39 -8.68
C LEU A 477 -23.75 -24.83 -8.54
N THR A 478 -24.35 -25.35 -9.61
CA THR A 478 -24.70 -26.77 -9.73
C THR A 478 -24.47 -27.27 -11.16
N VAL A 479 -24.05 -28.53 -11.31
CA VAL A 479 -23.98 -29.17 -12.64
C VAL A 479 -25.39 -29.61 -13.04
N ILE A 480 -25.80 -29.35 -14.29
CA ILE A 480 -27.17 -29.62 -14.78
C ILE A 480 -27.26 -30.53 -16.03
N ASP A 481 -26.21 -30.59 -16.86
CA ASP A 481 -26.07 -31.53 -17.98
C ASP A 481 -24.59 -31.90 -18.15
N PHE A 482 -24.32 -33.08 -18.72
CA PHE A 482 -22.99 -33.40 -19.23
C PHE A 482 -23.07 -34.26 -20.49
N GLN A 483 -22.14 -34.04 -21.41
CA GLN A 483 -22.15 -34.59 -22.74
C GLN A 483 -20.82 -35.26 -23.08
N ILE A 484 -20.91 -36.45 -23.68
CA ILE A 484 -19.75 -37.19 -24.19
C ILE A 484 -19.98 -37.42 -25.68
N GLY A 485 -19.07 -36.92 -26.53
CA GLY A 485 -19.23 -36.97 -27.99
C GLY A 485 -20.48 -36.23 -28.52
N GLY A 486 -21.03 -35.28 -27.77
CA GLY A 486 -22.26 -34.55 -28.12
C GLY A 486 -23.57 -35.30 -27.84
N VAL A 487 -23.56 -36.28 -26.93
CA VAL A 487 -24.75 -36.96 -26.39
C VAL A 487 -24.87 -36.61 -24.91
N SER A 488 -26.02 -36.09 -24.47
CA SER A 488 -26.31 -35.78 -23.04
C SER A 488 -26.59 -37.03 -22.22
N TYR A 489 -26.11 -37.03 -20.98
CA TYR A 489 -26.25 -38.09 -19.98
C TYR A 489 -26.90 -37.56 -18.69
N SER A 490 -27.44 -38.46 -17.86
CA SER A 490 -28.16 -38.08 -16.63
C SER A 490 -27.28 -38.14 -15.39
N LEU A 491 -27.17 -37.03 -14.67
CA LEU A 491 -26.41 -36.88 -13.41
C LEU A 491 -26.81 -37.91 -12.34
N GLY A 492 -25.86 -38.22 -11.43
CA GLY A 492 -26.06 -39.13 -10.31
C GLY A 492 -26.23 -40.61 -10.68
N VAL A 493 -25.86 -40.97 -11.91
CA VAL A 493 -25.91 -42.34 -12.45
C VAL A 493 -24.62 -42.58 -13.23
N ALA A 494 -24.05 -43.79 -13.12
CA ALA A 494 -22.85 -44.18 -13.86
C ALA A 494 -23.19 -44.55 -15.32
N HIS A 495 -22.40 -44.04 -16.28
CA HIS A 495 -22.58 -44.30 -17.71
C HIS A 495 -21.30 -44.86 -18.33
N ASN A 496 -21.45 -45.86 -19.20
CA ASN A 496 -20.36 -46.51 -19.90
C ASN A 496 -19.87 -45.68 -21.09
N ILE A 497 -18.59 -45.34 -21.12
CA ILE A 497 -17.83 -44.85 -22.27
C ILE A 497 -17.13 -46.09 -22.88
N PRO A 498 -17.62 -46.65 -24.01
CA PRO A 498 -17.22 -48.00 -24.42
C PRO A 498 -15.74 -48.14 -24.81
N GLY A 499 -14.97 -48.92 -24.04
CA GLY A 499 -13.53 -49.12 -24.24
C GLY A 499 -12.70 -47.97 -23.68
N VAL A 500 -13.13 -47.43 -22.55
CA VAL A 500 -12.56 -46.28 -21.82
C VAL A 500 -12.92 -46.33 -20.33
N GLY A 501 -14.17 -46.63 -19.97
CA GLY A 501 -14.59 -46.76 -18.56
C GLY A 501 -15.98 -46.20 -18.21
N MET A 502 -16.32 -46.25 -16.93
CA MET A 502 -17.60 -45.78 -16.36
C MET A 502 -17.45 -44.41 -15.70
N LEU A 503 -18.22 -43.42 -16.15
CA LEU A 503 -18.24 -42.06 -15.58
C LEU A 503 -19.56 -41.76 -14.86
N THR A 504 -19.45 -41.20 -13.65
CA THR A 504 -20.57 -40.64 -12.87
C THR A 504 -20.25 -39.19 -12.52
N ILE A 505 -21.08 -38.24 -12.94
CA ILE A 505 -21.02 -36.83 -12.50
C ILE A 505 -22.26 -36.51 -11.68
N ASN A 506 -22.08 -35.83 -10.55
CA ASN A 506 -23.15 -35.39 -9.64
C ASN A 506 -23.45 -33.90 -9.81
N GLY A 507 -24.63 -33.46 -9.32
CA GLY A 507 -25.05 -32.06 -9.41
C GLY A 507 -24.26 -31.10 -8.52
N ASP A 508 -23.48 -31.61 -7.57
CA ASP A 508 -22.61 -30.86 -6.65
C ASP A 508 -21.15 -30.75 -7.13
N GLY A 509 -20.88 -31.10 -8.39
CA GLY A 509 -19.53 -31.05 -8.97
C GLY A 509 -18.65 -32.25 -8.65
N SER A 510 -19.03 -33.10 -7.70
CA SER A 510 -18.30 -34.35 -7.44
C SER A 510 -18.46 -35.35 -8.58
N TYR A 511 -17.43 -36.16 -8.83
CA TYR A 511 -17.48 -37.19 -9.87
C TYR A 511 -16.62 -38.40 -9.54
N VAL A 512 -16.97 -39.52 -10.18
CA VAL A 512 -16.23 -40.78 -10.12
C VAL A 512 -16.02 -41.27 -11.54
N PHE A 513 -14.76 -41.49 -11.91
CA PHE A 513 -14.37 -42.14 -13.16
C PHE A 513 -13.63 -43.44 -12.85
N ASP A 514 -14.20 -44.54 -13.31
CA ASP A 514 -13.69 -45.89 -13.12
C ASP A 514 -13.22 -46.38 -14.51
N PRO A 515 -11.91 -46.39 -14.82
CA PRO A 515 -11.42 -46.75 -16.15
C PRO A 515 -11.80 -48.19 -16.51
N ASP A 516 -12.01 -48.46 -17.81
CA ASP A 516 -11.93 -49.83 -18.31
C ASP A 516 -10.46 -50.29 -18.14
N PRO A 517 -10.18 -51.55 -17.75
CA PRO A 517 -8.80 -52.02 -17.56
C PRO A 517 -7.91 -51.82 -18.78
N ASP A 518 -6.61 -51.62 -18.54
CA ASP A 518 -5.57 -51.36 -19.54
C ASP A 518 -5.82 -50.09 -20.42
N PHE A 519 -6.70 -49.17 -19.99
CA PHE A 519 -7.02 -47.96 -20.75
C PHE A 519 -6.00 -46.83 -20.52
N THR A 520 -4.99 -46.76 -21.39
CA THR A 520 -4.05 -45.63 -21.45
C THR A 520 -4.56 -44.44 -22.29
N GLY A 521 -4.30 -43.22 -21.80
CA GLY A 521 -4.42 -41.99 -22.58
C GLY A 521 -5.66 -41.13 -22.31
N ALA A 522 -6.06 -40.35 -23.32
CA ALA A 522 -7.10 -39.33 -23.17
C ALA A 522 -8.52 -39.91 -23.25
N VAL A 523 -9.28 -39.76 -22.17
CA VAL A 523 -10.73 -40.02 -22.15
C VAL A 523 -11.41 -39.10 -23.18
N PRO A 524 -12.47 -39.54 -23.90
CA PRO A 524 -13.22 -38.69 -24.81
C PRO A 524 -13.80 -37.48 -24.07
N GLN A 525 -13.26 -36.29 -24.38
CA GLN A 525 -13.57 -35.01 -23.77
C GLN A 525 -15.05 -34.87 -23.36
N VAL A 526 -15.26 -34.65 -22.07
CA VAL A 526 -16.58 -34.47 -21.46
C VAL A 526 -16.89 -32.99 -21.44
N THR A 527 -17.99 -32.57 -22.05
CA THR A 527 -18.49 -31.19 -21.92
C THR A 527 -19.57 -31.16 -20.84
N TYR A 528 -19.31 -30.53 -19.71
CA TYR A 528 -20.30 -30.34 -18.65
C TYR A 528 -20.97 -28.97 -18.78
N THR A 529 -22.10 -28.77 -18.11
CA THR A 529 -22.83 -27.50 -18.09
C THR A 529 -23.29 -27.20 -16.68
N ILE A 530 -22.94 -26.01 -16.20
CA ILE A 530 -23.27 -25.51 -14.86
C ILE A 530 -24.39 -24.47 -14.93
N ASP A 531 -25.12 -24.31 -13.84
CA ASP A 531 -26.20 -23.33 -13.65
C ASP A 531 -26.00 -22.60 -12.32
N ASP A 532 -26.25 -21.30 -12.33
CA ASP A 532 -26.13 -20.38 -11.18
C ASP A 532 -27.35 -20.42 -10.23
N GLY A 533 -28.38 -21.21 -10.54
CA GLY A 533 -29.67 -21.21 -9.86
C GLY A 533 -30.59 -20.05 -10.27
N THR A 534 -30.13 -19.11 -11.09
CA THR A 534 -30.93 -18.05 -11.70
C THR A 534 -31.41 -18.43 -13.11
N GLY A 535 -30.76 -19.41 -13.73
CA GLY A 535 -31.03 -19.92 -15.08
C GLY A 535 -30.07 -19.38 -16.14
N LEU A 536 -28.88 -18.91 -15.74
CA LEU A 536 -27.75 -18.75 -16.66
C LEU A 536 -26.81 -19.93 -16.55
N THR A 537 -26.26 -20.30 -17.72
CA THR A 537 -25.44 -21.48 -17.88
C THR A 537 -24.21 -21.19 -18.71
N ASP A 538 -23.08 -21.80 -18.37
CA ASP A 538 -21.92 -21.94 -19.24
C ASP A 538 -21.48 -23.41 -19.30
N SER A 539 -20.58 -23.72 -20.24
CA SER A 539 -20.12 -25.09 -20.49
C SER A 539 -18.61 -25.15 -20.67
N SER A 540 -17.92 -25.91 -19.80
CA SER A 540 -16.50 -26.23 -19.96
C SER A 540 -16.26 -27.72 -20.20
N THR A 541 -14.98 -28.07 -20.26
CA THR A 541 -14.49 -29.41 -20.59
C THR A 541 -13.77 -30.02 -19.41
N LEU A 542 -14.17 -31.24 -19.04
CA LEU A 542 -13.35 -32.14 -18.23
C LEU A 542 -12.53 -33.03 -19.18
N ASP A 543 -11.22 -32.82 -19.18
CA ASP A 543 -10.24 -33.65 -19.88
C ASP A 543 -9.51 -34.55 -18.88
N ILE A 544 -10.00 -35.78 -18.69
CA ILE A 544 -9.29 -36.82 -17.93
C ILE A 544 -8.21 -37.43 -18.84
N THR A 545 -6.96 -37.42 -18.39
CA THR A 545 -5.89 -38.24 -18.97
C THR A 545 -5.56 -39.37 -18.03
N VAL A 546 -5.76 -40.61 -18.46
CA VAL A 546 -5.24 -41.78 -17.77
C VAL A 546 -3.78 -41.93 -18.14
N ILE A 547 -2.90 -41.77 -17.14
CA ILE A 547 -1.46 -41.92 -17.28
C ILE A 547 -1.13 -43.41 -17.21
N PRO A 548 -0.29 -43.94 -18.13
CA PRO A 548 0.10 -45.33 -18.08
C PRO A 548 0.79 -45.67 -16.75
N VAL A 549 0.33 -46.73 -16.11
CA VAL A 549 1.12 -47.48 -15.14
C VAL A 549 1.95 -48.46 -15.96
N ASN A 550 3.19 -48.72 -15.54
CA ASN A 550 3.93 -49.81 -16.15
C ASN A 550 3.29 -51.12 -15.70
N ASP A 551 2.78 -51.92 -16.61
CA ASP A 551 2.16 -53.20 -16.26
C ASP A 551 3.16 -54.37 -16.24
N PRO A 552 2.89 -55.44 -15.47
CA PRO A 552 3.67 -56.66 -15.56
C PRO A 552 3.42 -57.37 -16.90
N PRO A 553 4.45 -57.70 -17.70
CA PRO A 553 4.24 -58.34 -19.01
C PRO A 553 3.63 -59.74 -18.90
N VAL A 554 2.89 -60.16 -19.91
CA VAL A 554 2.22 -61.47 -19.96
C VAL A 554 3.12 -62.48 -20.67
N ALA A 555 3.69 -63.40 -19.89
CA ALA A 555 4.52 -64.49 -20.39
C ALA A 555 3.66 -65.66 -20.91
N ASN A 556 4.03 -66.23 -22.04
CA ASN A 556 3.29 -67.28 -22.76
C ASN A 556 4.13 -68.58 -22.90
N ASP A 557 3.47 -69.74 -22.92
CA ASP A 557 4.17 -71.04 -22.95
C ASP A 557 4.92 -71.30 -24.28
N ASP A 558 6.23 -71.57 -24.19
CA ASP A 558 7.11 -71.95 -25.30
C ASP A 558 7.19 -73.47 -25.46
N LEU A 559 6.14 -74.06 -26.05
CA LEU A 559 5.95 -75.52 -26.10
C LEU A 559 6.43 -76.18 -27.40
N GLY A 560 6.93 -77.40 -27.26
CA GLY A 560 7.10 -78.35 -28.37
C GLY A 560 8.54 -78.54 -28.84
N THR A 561 9.53 -78.17 -28.03
CA THR A 561 10.93 -78.56 -28.27
C THR A 561 11.09 -80.05 -28.01
N ILE A 562 11.76 -80.75 -28.92
CA ILE A 562 12.09 -82.17 -28.78
C ILE A 562 13.58 -82.34 -29.05
N THR A 563 14.27 -83.08 -28.19
CA THR A 563 15.65 -83.53 -28.40
C THR A 563 15.81 -85.01 -28.06
N ALA A 564 16.93 -85.60 -28.46
CA ALA A 564 17.36 -86.89 -27.95
C ALA A 564 18.10 -86.70 -26.61
N GLU A 565 18.24 -87.76 -25.81
CA GLU A 565 19.20 -87.74 -24.69
C GLU A 565 20.65 -87.56 -25.21
N ASP A 566 21.56 -87.22 -24.28
CA ASP A 566 22.92 -86.73 -24.54
C ASP A 566 23.04 -85.52 -25.50
N THR A 567 21.93 -84.97 -25.98
CA THR A 567 21.90 -84.04 -27.12
C THR A 567 21.40 -82.65 -26.68
N PRO A 568 22.31 -81.68 -26.46
CA PRO A 568 21.94 -80.32 -26.15
C PRO A 568 21.03 -79.67 -27.19
N VAL A 569 20.02 -78.93 -26.71
CA VAL A 569 19.04 -78.25 -27.55
C VAL A 569 18.87 -76.80 -27.12
N THR A 570 18.71 -75.90 -28.09
CA THR A 570 18.42 -74.49 -27.85
C THR A 570 16.99 -74.17 -28.26
N VAL A 571 16.19 -73.70 -27.31
CA VAL A 571 14.91 -73.02 -27.57
C VAL A 571 15.23 -71.55 -27.86
N PRO A 572 15.05 -71.07 -29.10
CA PRO A 572 15.38 -69.69 -29.44
C PRO A 572 14.25 -68.74 -29.03
N THR A 573 14.63 -67.51 -28.65
CA THR A 573 13.70 -66.38 -28.49
C THR A 573 12.49 -66.64 -27.56
N ILE A 574 12.76 -67.17 -26.35
CA ILE A 574 11.80 -67.11 -25.24
C ILE A 574 11.46 -65.64 -24.99
N GLY A 575 10.18 -65.26 -25.08
CA GLY A 575 9.75 -63.87 -25.06
C GLY A 575 9.73 -63.15 -26.41
N ALA A 576 9.63 -63.87 -27.53
CA ALA A 576 9.15 -63.32 -28.82
C ALA A 576 7.64 -63.57 -29.06
N ASN A 577 7.01 -64.23 -28.09
CA ASN A 577 5.62 -64.67 -27.93
C ASN A 577 4.96 -64.01 -26.70
N ASP A 578 5.73 -63.33 -25.86
CA ASP A 578 5.25 -62.61 -24.70
C ASP A 578 4.74 -61.23 -25.11
N ASP A 579 3.57 -60.87 -24.59
CA ASP A 579 2.90 -59.61 -24.88
C ASP A 579 3.03 -58.68 -23.66
N ASP A 580 3.32 -57.42 -23.93
CA ASP A 580 3.48 -56.32 -22.97
C ASP A 580 2.54 -55.21 -23.44
N VAL A 581 1.70 -54.69 -22.54
CA VAL A 581 0.55 -53.85 -22.93
C VAL A 581 0.93 -52.37 -23.11
N ASP A 582 1.85 -51.86 -22.29
CA ASP A 582 2.39 -50.49 -22.38
C ASP A 582 3.86 -50.44 -22.83
N GLY A 583 4.63 -51.51 -22.63
CA GLY A 583 6.09 -51.55 -22.79
C GLY A 583 6.64 -52.47 -23.90
N THR A 584 7.78 -53.09 -23.59
CA THR A 584 8.41 -54.19 -24.34
C THR A 584 9.17 -55.11 -23.40
N VAL A 585 8.95 -56.43 -23.50
CA VAL A 585 9.71 -57.44 -22.77
C VAL A 585 11.22 -57.35 -23.02
N ASN A 586 12.01 -57.67 -21.99
CA ASN A 586 13.47 -57.60 -22.00
C ASN A 586 14.09 -59.01 -21.91
N PRO A 587 14.51 -59.64 -23.03
CA PRO A 587 15.05 -61.01 -23.05
C PRO A 587 16.34 -61.23 -22.24
N SER A 588 16.96 -60.17 -21.70
CA SER A 588 18.14 -60.29 -20.83
C SER A 588 17.81 -60.41 -19.33
N SER A 589 16.55 -60.21 -18.97
CA SER A 589 16.03 -60.29 -17.59
C SER A 589 15.52 -61.67 -17.17
N ILE A 590 15.38 -62.60 -18.14
CA ILE A 590 14.75 -63.92 -17.93
C ILE A 590 15.36 -64.65 -16.73
N ILE A 591 14.47 -65.02 -15.80
CA ILE A 591 14.76 -65.92 -14.69
C ILE A 591 14.13 -67.28 -15.02
N LEU A 592 14.96 -68.32 -15.00
CA LEU A 592 14.56 -69.72 -15.13
C LEU A 592 14.28 -70.27 -13.73
N ILE A 593 13.20 -71.04 -13.56
CA ILE A 593 12.69 -71.49 -12.26
C ILE A 593 12.42 -73.00 -12.32
N ASP A 594 12.96 -73.74 -11.37
CA ASP A 594 12.64 -75.16 -11.15
C ASP A 594 11.17 -75.30 -10.69
N PRO A 595 10.32 -76.09 -11.37
CA PRO A 595 8.93 -76.28 -10.97
C PRO A 595 8.75 -77.04 -9.65
N SER A 596 9.80 -77.69 -9.14
CA SER A 596 9.78 -78.49 -7.91
C SER A 596 10.42 -77.79 -6.70
N ASP A 597 11.39 -76.89 -6.93
CA ASP A 597 11.95 -75.99 -5.92
C ASP A 597 12.02 -74.55 -6.45
N PRO A 598 11.03 -73.68 -6.16
CA PRO A 598 11.03 -72.28 -6.59
C PRO A 598 12.19 -71.41 -6.06
N LEU A 599 13.06 -71.93 -5.18
CA LEU A 599 14.31 -71.27 -4.76
C LEU A 599 15.51 -71.64 -5.67
N ASN A 600 15.41 -72.74 -6.42
CA ASN A 600 16.38 -73.14 -7.44
C ASN A 600 16.11 -72.36 -8.73
N ILE A 601 16.87 -71.28 -8.94
CA ILE A 601 16.70 -70.35 -10.05
C ILE A 601 17.99 -70.11 -10.85
N GLY A 602 17.82 -69.89 -12.16
CA GLY A 602 18.89 -69.50 -13.09
C GLY A 602 18.59 -68.19 -13.81
N ASN A 603 19.61 -67.60 -14.43
CA ASN A 603 19.54 -66.36 -15.22
C ASN A 603 20.76 -66.26 -16.16
N SER A 604 20.93 -65.13 -16.85
CA SER A 604 22.03 -64.89 -17.80
C SER A 604 23.46 -64.89 -17.20
N THR A 605 23.60 -65.05 -15.89
CA THR A 605 24.91 -65.16 -15.18
C THR A 605 25.08 -66.45 -14.37
N THR A 606 23.99 -67.13 -14.03
CA THR A 606 23.97 -68.35 -13.20
C THR A 606 23.10 -69.41 -13.88
N PRO A 607 23.64 -70.57 -14.31
CA PRO A 607 22.83 -71.65 -14.86
C PRO A 607 21.80 -72.17 -13.85
N LEU A 608 20.61 -72.55 -14.33
CA LEU A 608 19.70 -73.39 -13.56
C LEU A 608 20.17 -74.84 -13.69
N VAL A 609 20.31 -75.56 -12.58
CA VAL A 609 20.71 -76.97 -12.55
C VAL A 609 19.66 -77.75 -11.80
N ILE A 610 19.05 -78.73 -12.46
CA ILE A 610 18.05 -79.62 -11.86
C ILE A 610 18.67 -81.02 -11.86
N ALA A 611 18.95 -81.56 -10.67
CA ALA A 611 19.64 -82.84 -10.51
C ALA A 611 18.75 -84.01 -10.95
N GLY A 612 19.30 -84.93 -11.74
CA GLY A 612 18.56 -86.00 -12.40
C GLY A 612 17.75 -85.53 -13.62
N VAL A 613 18.11 -84.38 -14.22
CA VAL A 613 17.44 -83.79 -15.39
C VAL A 613 18.43 -83.07 -16.30
N GLY A 614 19.25 -82.16 -15.76
CA GLY A 614 20.26 -81.44 -16.53
C GLY A 614 20.41 -79.94 -16.20
N THR A 615 21.08 -79.22 -17.09
CA THR A 615 21.46 -77.81 -16.92
C THR A 615 20.84 -76.92 -18.00
N TYR A 616 20.25 -75.80 -17.59
CA TYR A 616 19.66 -74.78 -18.45
C TYR A 616 20.46 -73.48 -18.35
N THR A 617 20.73 -72.88 -19.50
CA THR A 617 21.46 -71.60 -19.62
C THR A 617 20.71 -70.66 -20.55
N VAL A 618 20.63 -69.37 -20.21
CA VAL A 618 19.98 -68.35 -21.04
C VAL A 618 20.99 -67.27 -21.45
N ASP A 619 20.97 -66.86 -22.73
CA ASP A 619 21.79 -65.75 -23.22
C ASP A 619 21.07 -64.39 -23.15
N ASN A 620 21.81 -63.29 -23.34
CA ASN A 620 21.24 -61.93 -23.33
C ASN A 620 20.28 -61.63 -24.50
N ALA A 621 19.93 -62.62 -25.34
CA ALA A 621 18.98 -62.52 -26.44
C ALA A 621 17.78 -63.48 -26.27
N GLY A 622 17.60 -64.08 -25.08
CA GLY A 622 16.47 -64.95 -24.77
C GLY A 622 16.56 -66.35 -25.36
N ASN A 623 17.74 -66.82 -25.76
CA ASN A 623 17.91 -68.21 -26.21
C ASN A 623 18.25 -69.09 -25.01
N VAL A 624 17.37 -70.04 -24.69
CA VAL A 624 17.57 -71.01 -23.60
C VAL A 624 18.18 -72.28 -24.18
N THR A 625 19.39 -72.63 -23.75
CA THR A 625 20.04 -73.90 -24.09
C THR A 625 19.97 -74.86 -22.91
N PHE A 626 19.30 -75.98 -23.13
CA PHE A 626 19.24 -77.13 -22.25
C PHE A 626 20.30 -78.15 -22.66
N VAL A 627 21.03 -78.65 -21.66
CA VAL A 627 21.93 -79.80 -21.74
C VAL A 627 21.32 -80.84 -20.80
N PRO A 628 20.83 -82.00 -21.30
CA PRO A 628 20.40 -83.06 -20.41
C PRO A 628 21.56 -83.54 -19.53
N GLU A 629 21.23 -84.08 -18.37
CA GLU A 629 22.17 -84.97 -17.67
C GLU A 629 22.31 -86.26 -18.47
N ASP A 630 23.47 -86.92 -18.40
CA ASP A 630 23.75 -88.16 -19.15
C ASP A 630 22.62 -89.18 -18.86
N ASP A 631 22.20 -89.93 -19.88
CA ASP A 631 21.11 -90.95 -19.82
C ASP A 631 19.69 -90.43 -19.46
N TYR A 632 19.44 -89.11 -19.48
CA TYR A 632 18.11 -88.56 -19.16
C TYR A 632 17.12 -88.53 -20.35
N PHE A 633 16.04 -89.32 -20.27
CA PHE A 633 14.82 -89.16 -21.07
C PHE A 633 13.62 -88.70 -20.22
N GLY A 634 12.72 -87.90 -20.82
CA GLY A 634 11.50 -87.45 -20.13
C GLY A 634 11.06 -86.01 -20.44
N ASN A 635 10.56 -85.33 -19.42
CA ASN A 635 9.89 -84.03 -19.51
C ASN A 635 10.72 -82.95 -18.80
N ALA A 636 11.66 -82.35 -19.55
CA ALA A 636 12.56 -81.29 -19.12
C ALA A 636 11.89 -79.90 -19.15
N ASN A 637 10.68 -79.80 -18.61
CA ASN A 637 9.97 -78.51 -18.54
C ASN A 637 10.47 -77.70 -17.34
N ILE A 638 10.67 -76.40 -17.58
CA ILE A 638 10.94 -75.42 -16.53
C ILE A 638 9.96 -74.26 -16.64
N LEU A 639 9.78 -73.54 -15.54
CA LEU A 639 9.06 -72.27 -15.55
C LEU A 639 10.05 -71.13 -15.83
N TYR A 640 9.55 -70.02 -16.34
CA TYR A 640 10.30 -68.77 -16.42
C TYR A 640 9.44 -67.57 -16.06
N THR A 641 10.10 -66.49 -15.67
CA THR A 641 9.54 -65.14 -15.66
C THR A 641 10.46 -64.21 -16.45
N ILE A 642 9.89 -63.24 -17.14
CA ILE A 642 10.59 -62.18 -17.86
C ILE A 642 10.20 -60.83 -17.24
N ASN A 643 11.10 -59.85 -17.27
CA ASN A 643 10.79 -58.47 -16.95
C ASN A 643 10.61 -57.64 -18.22
N ASP A 644 9.85 -56.56 -18.11
CA ASP A 644 9.77 -55.50 -19.12
C ASP A 644 11.07 -54.67 -19.17
N ASN A 645 11.07 -53.59 -19.97
CA ASN A 645 12.21 -52.68 -20.12
C ASN A 645 12.39 -51.64 -18.98
N ASN A 646 11.50 -51.60 -17.99
CA ASN A 646 11.43 -50.63 -16.90
C ASN A 646 11.61 -51.26 -15.49
N GLY A 647 11.15 -52.51 -15.27
CA GLY A 647 11.52 -53.35 -14.14
C GLY A 647 10.48 -54.31 -13.56
N LEU A 648 9.20 -54.36 -13.98
CA LEU A 648 8.24 -55.31 -13.39
C LEU A 648 8.40 -56.71 -13.97
N THR A 649 7.90 -57.73 -13.25
CA THR A 649 8.13 -59.16 -13.53
C THR A 649 6.82 -59.83 -13.94
N SER A 650 6.85 -60.64 -15.00
CA SER A 650 5.70 -61.36 -15.56
C SER A 650 5.06 -62.38 -14.62
N ASN A 651 3.90 -62.91 -15.04
CA ASN A 651 3.47 -64.23 -14.61
C ASN A 651 4.53 -65.31 -14.94
N GLN A 652 4.43 -66.47 -14.29
CA GLN A 652 5.19 -67.65 -14.72
C GLN A 652 4.58 -68.25 -15.99
N ALA A 653 5.44 -68.69 -16.91
CA ALA A 653 5.08 -69.46 -18.11
C ALA A 653 6.05 -70.63 -18.31
N THR A 654 5.70 -71.58 -19.18
CA THR A 654 6.39 -72.88 -19.32
C THR A 654 7.30 -72.91 -20.54
N ILE A 655 8.56 -73.31 -20.38
CA ILE A 655 9.41 -73.77 -21.49
C ILE A 655 9.22 -75.28 -21.62
N GLY A 656 8.65 -75.73 -22.75
CA GLY A 656 8.26 -77.12 -22.98
C GLY A 656 9.31 -77.91 -23.77
N ILE A 657 10.08 -78.77 -23.08
CA ILE A 657 11.11 -79.64 -23.67
C ILE A 657 10.81 -81.10 -23.36
N THR A 658 10.69 -81.92 -24.41
CA THR A 658 10.63 -83.39 -24.30
C THR A 658 11.94 -84.00 -24.76
N VAL A 659 12.52 -84.88 -23.95
CA VAL A 659 13.69 -85.67 -24.30
C VAL A 659 13.23 -87.09 -24.65
N THR A 660 13.61 -87.58 -25.83
CA THR A 660 13.30 -88.94 -26.30
C THR A 660 14.52 -89.84 -26.16
N SER A 661 14.31 -91.08 -25.71
CA SER A 661 15.39 -92.05 -25.58
C SER A 661 15.96 -92.54 -26.92
N VAL A 662 17.13 -93.16 -26.87
CA VAL A 662 17.98 -93.62 -27.97
C VAL A 662 18.64 -94.95 -27.62
N ASN A 663 17.86 -96.03 -27.55
CA ASN A 663 18.29 -97.45 -27.50
C ASN A 663 19.76 -97.68 -27.16
N ASP A 664 20.05 -97.80 -25.87
CA ASP A 664 21.39 -98.12 -25.39
C ASP A 664 21.69 -99.63 -25.40
N ALA A 665 22.87 -100.02 -24.92
CA ALA A 665 23.16 -101.41 -24.64
C ALA A 665 22.82 -101.72 -23.17
N PRO A 666 22.30 -102.92 -22.84
CA PRO A 666 22.04 -103.27 -21.45
C PRO A 666 23.34 -103.21 -20.66
N THR A 667 23.30 -102.64 -19.45
CA THR A 667 24.46 -102.63 -18.55
C THR A 667 24.50 -103.99 -17.86
N ALA A 668 25.37 -104.86 -18.38
CA ALA A 668 25.62 -106.16 -17.80
C ALA A 668 26.64 -106.02 -16.65
N GLU A 669 26.28 -106.48 -15.45
CA GLU A 669 27.07 -106.30 -14.22
C GLU A 669 27.71 -107.61 -13.73
N ASP A 670 28.89 -107.51 -13.12
CA ASP A 670 29.64 -108.68 -12.63
C ASP A 670 28.88 -109.36 -11.45
N ASP A 671 28.27 -110.52 -11.68
CA ASP A 671 27.66 -111.35 -10.62
C ASP A 671 28.71 -111.82 -9.59
N ASP A 672 28.41 -111.70 -8.30
CA ASP A 672 29.11 -112.41 -7.23
C ASP A 672 28.10 -113.30 -6.47
N VAL A 673 28.34 -114.62 -6.42
CA VAL A 673 27.48 -115.56 -5.72
C VAL A 673 28.26 -116.48 -4.79
N THR A 674 27.71 -116.73 -3.61
CA THR A 674 28.23 -117.72 -2.66
C THR A 674 27.42 -119.01 -2.69
N THR A 675 28.10 -120.14 -2.45
CA THR A 675 27.45 -121.43 -2.24
C THR A 675 28.29 -122.28 -1.28
N LEU A 676 27.67 -123.23 -0.57
CA LEU A 676 28.39 -124.19 0.26
C LEU A 676 29.11 -125.22 -0.62
N GLU A 677 30.18 -125.84 -0.12
CA GLU A 677 30.91 -126.86 -0.89
C GLU A 677 30.01 -128.04 -1.33
N ASP A 678 30.31 -128.61 -2.50
CA ASP A 678 29.50 -129.62 -3.21
C ASP A 678 28.04 -129.20 -3.56
N THR A 679 27.61 -127.95 -3.31
CA THR A 679 26.25 -127.47 -3.60
C THR A 679 26.17 -126.70 -4.93
N PRO A 680 25.44 -127.19 -5.95
CA PRO A 680 25.17 -126.44 -7.17
C PRO A 680 24.28 -125.22 -6.88
N VAL A 681 24.58 -124.09 -7.50
CA VAL A 681 23.83 -122.84 -7.34
C VAL A 681 23.21 -122.43 -8.68
N LEU A 682 21.97 -121.94 -8.61
CA LEU A 682 21.29 -121.30 -9.73
C LEU A 682 21.55 -119.79 -9.63
N ILE A 683 22.13 -119.22 -10.67
CA ILE A 683 22.53 -117.82 -10.73
C ILE A 683 21.59 -117.12 -11.71
N ASP A 684 20.84 -116.14 -11.22
CA ASP A 684 20.00 -115.30 -12.06
C ASP A 684 20.82 -114.10 -12.54
N VAL A 685 21.69 -114.36 -13.53
CA VAL A 685 22.66 -113.39 -14.10
C VAL A 685 22.02 -112.20 -14.81
N LEU A 686 20.69 -112.07 -14.76
CA LEU A 686 19.92 -110.94 -15.29
C LEU A 686 19.14 -110.23 -14.17
N GLY A 687 19.39 -110.56 -12.91
CA GLY A 687 18.77 -109.92 -11.74
C GLY A 687 19.49 -108.66 -11.26
N ASN A 688 20.72 -108.45 -11.75
CA ASN A 688 21.57 -107.28 -11.53
C ASN A 688 21.82 -106.47 -12.82
N ASP A 689 21.64 -107.08 -13.99
CA ASP A 689 21.66 -106.38 -15.29
C ASP A 689 20.44 -105.46 -15.44
N ASP A 690 20.64 -104.28 -16.03
CA ASP A 690 19.57 -103.33 -16.35
C ASP A 690 19.68 -102.80 -17.80
N ASP A 691 18.60 -102.26 -18.34
CA ASP A 691 18.49 -101.80 -19.73
C ASP A 691 17.74 -100.46 -19.78
N ILE A 692 18.51 -99.36 -19.74
CA ILE A 692 18.07 -98.04 -19.25
C ILE A 692 16.83 -97.46 -19.96
N ASP A 693 16.68 -97.70 -21.27
CA ASP A 693 15.50 -97.31 -22.05
C ASP A 693 14.72 -98.52 -22.65
N GLY A 694 15.13 -99.74 -22.30
CA GLY A 694 14.80 -100.96 -23.05
C GLY A 694 14.13 -102.09 -22.25
N THR A 695 14.41 -103.32 -22.69
CA THR A 695 14.15 -104.57 -21.95
C THR A 695 15.10 -105.66 -22.47
N ILE A 696 15.84 -106.30 -21.55
CA ILE A 696 16.78 -107.39 -21.84
C ILE A 696 16.09 -108.58 -22.55
N ASP A 697 16.65 -109.06 -23.67
CA ASP A 697 16.30 -110.36 -24.25
C ASP A 697 16.94 -111.49 -23.44
N VAL A 698 16.18 -112.01 -22.46
CA VAL A 698 16.55 -113.18 -21.65
C VAL A 698 16.86 -114.45 -22.46
N THR A 699 16.54 -114.48 -23.77
CA THR A 699 16.89 -115.59 -24.68
C THR A 699 18.21 -115.39 -25.44
N SER A 700 18.82 -114.20 -25.33
CA SER A 700 20.11 -113.85 -25.95
C SER A 700 21.33 -114.31 -25.13
N VAL A 701 21.15 -114.68 -23.85
CA VAL A 701 22.24 -115.05 -22.93
C VAL A 701 23.12 -116.16 -23.50
N THR A 702 24.41 -115.85 -23.66
CA THR A 702 25.40 -116.77 -24.25
C THR A 702 26.72 -116.78 -23.49
N GLU A 703 27.38 -117.96 -23.45
CA GLU A 703 28.74 -118.11 -22.91
C GLU A 703 29.76 -117.39 -23.81
N VAL A 704 30.51 -116.45 -23.22
CA VAL A 704 31.71 -115.85 -23.84
C VAL A 704 32.95 -116.66 -23.46
N SER A 705 33.06 -117.06 -22.19
CA SER A 705 34.07 -118.03 -21.73
C SER A 705 33.69 -118.67 -20.39
N GLY A 706 33.52 -120.00 -20.38
CA GLY A 706 33.18 -120.79 -19.19
C GLY A 706 34.29 -120.95 -18.13
N PRO A 707 33.94 -121.56 -16.98
CA PRO A 707 34.75 -121.59 -15.75
C PRO A 707 35.93 -122.59 -15.73
N SER A 708 36.74 -122.54 -14.67
CA SER A 708 38.01 -123.31 -14.55
C SER A 708 37.98 -124.45 -13.51
N ASN A 709 37.08 -124.43 -12.54
CA ASN A 709 36.96 -125.36 -11.41
C ASN A 709 35.48 -125.75 -11.16
N GLY A 710 34.68 -125.76 -12.23
CA GLY A 710 33.26 -126.08 -12.22
C GLY A 710 32.68 -126.17 -13.62
N SER A 711 31.36 -126.10 -13.75
CA SER A 711 30.69 -126.07 -15.06
C SER A 711 29.36 -125.31 -15.01
N ILE A 712 29.00 -124.69 -16.15
CA ILE A 712 27.77 -123.91 -16.31
C ILE A 712 26.76 -124.59 -17.25
N SER A 713 25.48 -124.27 -17.06
CA SER A 713 24.40 -124.58 -18.00
C SER A 713 23.41 -123.43 -18.04
N ILE A 714 23.25 -122.81 -19.21
CA ILE A 714 22.35 -121.66 -19.45
C ILE A 714 20.94 -122.17 -19.78
N ASN A 715 19.91 -121.60 -19.13
CA ASN A 715 18.51 -121.84 -19.45
C ASN A 715 18.03 -120.82 -20.51
N THR A 716 18.09 -121.20 -21.79
CA THR A 716 17.78 -120.32 -22.95
C THR A 716 16.28 -119.93 -23.09
N ALA A 717 15.52 -119.96 -21.99
CA ALA A 717 14.14 -119.51 -21.89
C ALA A 717 13.92 -118.53 -20.71
N THR A 718 14.95 -118.30 -19.88
CA THR A 718 14.92 -117.43 -18.69
C THR A 718 16.23 -116.67 -18.45
N GLY A 719 17.33 -117.02 -19.13
CA GLY A 719 18.66 -116.43 -18.93
C GLY A 719 19.50 -117.15 -17.87
N GLU A 720 18.87 -117.58 -16.77
CA GLU A 720 19.47 -118.24 -15.60
C GLU A 720 20.62 -119.22 -15.94
N ILE A 721 21.72 -119.13 -15.19
CA ILE A 721 22.90 -119.99 -15.35
C ILE A 721 23.06 -120.86 -14.10
N THR A 722 22.93 -122.18 -14.25
CA THR A 722 23.27 -123.11 -13.17
C THR A 722 24.78 -123.32 -13.15
N TYR A 723 25.47 -122.91 -12.07
CA TYR A 723 26.86 -123.28 -11.81
C TYR A 723 26.94 -124.50 -10.89
N THR A 724 27.80 -125.45 -11.23
CA THR A 724 28.14 -126.60 -10.37
C THR A 724 29.65 -126.58 -10.09
N PRO A 725 30.07 -126.43 -8.81
CA PRO A 725 31.47 -126.57 -8.42
C PRO A 725 32.04 -127.96 -8.77
N ASP A 726 33.33 -128.06 -9.07
CA ASP A 726 34.02 -129.36 -9.06
C ASP A 726 34.01 -129.92 -7.62
N PRO A 727 33.87 -131.25 -7.43
CA PRO A 727 33.68 -131.79 -6.08
C PRO A 727 34.85 -131.53 -5.12
N ASN A 728 34.52 -131.09 -3.90
CA ASN A 728 35.46 -130.66 -2.85
C ASN A 728 36.28 -129.40 -3.24
N PHE A 729 35.79 -128.57 -4.16
CA PHE A 729 36.35 -127.25 -4.43
C PHE A 729 35.88 -126.23 -3.39
N ASN A 730 36.83 -125.50 -2.80
CA ASN A 730 36.56 -124.31 -1.99
C ASN A 730 37.50 -123.16 -2.38
N GLY A 731 36.99 -121.92 -2.28
CA GLY A 731 37.60 -120.74 -2.92
C GLY A 731 36.77 -120.23 -4.11
N THR A 732 37.41 -119.52 -5.05
CA THR A 732 36.74 -118.71 -6.07
C THR A 732 37.02 -119.19 -7.49
N ASP A 733 35.99 -119.24 -8.34
CA ASP A 733 36.05 -119.58 -9.77
C ASP A 733 35.21 -118.59 -10.59
N THR A 734 35.54 -118.34 -11.86
CA THR A 734 34.88 -117.28 -12.66
C THR A 734 34.59 -117.67 -14.11
N PHE A 735 33.54 -117.08 -14.70
CA PHE A 735 33.17 -117.21 -16.11
C PHE A 735 32.56 -115.91 -16.68
N VAL A 736 32.41 -115.79 -18.00
CA VAL A 736 31.88 -114.57 -18.66
C VAL A 736 30.73 -114.93 -19.59
N TYR A 737 29.64 -114.17 -19.53
CA TYR A 737 28.49 -114.26 -20.43
C TYR A 737 28.32 -112.99 -21.27
N SER A 738 27.34 -113.01 -22.17
CA SER A 738 26.88 -111.85 -22.95
C SER A 738 25.37 -111.89 -23.06
N VAL A 739 24.73 -110.73 -22.93
CA VAL A 739 23.29 -110.53 -23.12
C VAL A 739 23.05 -109.31 -24.01
N CYS A 740 21.88 -109.24 -24.63
CA CYS A 740 21.42 -108.16 -25.49
C CYS A 740 20.05 -107.65 -25.06
N ASP A 741 19.70 -106.44 -25.51
CA ASP A 741 18.35 -105.87 -25.54
C ASP A 741 17.43 -106.62 -26.56
N MET A 742 16.25 -106.07 -26.82
CA MET A 742 15.31 -106.58 -27.84
C MET A 742 15.59 -106.10 -29.29
N ASP A 743 16.46 -105.11 -29.50
CA ASP A 743 16.61 -104.39 -30.78
C ASP A 743 18.01 -104.58 -31.45
N GLY A 744 19.02 -105.02 -30.70
CA GLY A 744 20.25 -105.66 -31.17
C GLY A 744 21.58 -105.21 -30.54
N LEU A 745 21.59 -104.44 -29.44
CA LEU A 745 22.81 -104.06 -28.72
C LEU A 745 23.09 -105.00 -27.54
N CYS A 746 24.37 -105.22 -27.22
CA CYS A 746 24.80 -106.29 -26.31
C CYS A 746 26.03 -105.93 -25.47
N SER A 747 26.06 -106.42 -24.24
CA SER A 747 27.15 -106.26 -23.25
C SER A 747 27.67 -107.61 -22.75
N THR A 748 28.65 -107.59 -21.83
CA THR A 748 29.29 -108.79 -21.26
C THR A 748 29.74 -108.57 -19.83
N ALA A 749 29.42 -109.49 -18.92
CA ALA A 749 29.85 -109.45 -17.52
C ALA A 749 30.44 -110.78 -17.03
N THR A 750 31.12 -110.70 -15.88
CA THR A 750 31.90 -111.77 -15.25
C THR A 750 31.16 -112.30 -14.03
N VAL A 751 30.76 -113.56 -14.07
CA VAL A 751 30.26 -114.26 -12.89
C VAL A 751 31.42 -114.78 -12.07
N THR A 752 31.39 -114.48 -10.77
CA THR A 752 32.34 -114.92 -9.74
C THR A 752 31.61 -115.79 -8.72
N VAL A 753 32.10 -117.00 -8.49
CA VAL A 753 31.50 -117.95 -7.55
C VAL A 753 32.47 -118.25 -6.42
N THR A 754 32.10 -117.94 -5.18
CA THR A 754 32.93 -118.16 -3.98
C THR A 754 32.30 -119.21 -3.05
N VAL A 755 33.07 -120.25 -2.69
CA VAL A 755 32.53 -121.46 -2.04
C VAL A 755 32.95 -121.57 -0.56
N THR A 756 31.99 -121.71 0.37
CA THR A 756 32.10 -121.33 1.81
C THR A 756 31.64 -122.40 2.86
N PRO A 757 31.92 -122.17 4.17
CA PRO A 757 31.39 -122.93 5.34
C PRO A 757 30.34 -122.15 6.21
N ASP A 758 30.05 -122.60 7.45
CA ASP A 758 28.78 -122.44 8.21
C ASP A 758 28.97 -122.01 9.72
N VAL A 759 28.07 -121.20 10.36
CA VAL A 759 28.30 -120.45 11.66
C VAL A 759 27.03 -120.06 12.52
N ASP A 760 27.25 -119.37 13.66
CA ASP A 760 26.35 -118.74 14.68
C ASP A 760 26.76 -117.24 14.82
N THR A 761 25.81 -116.29 14.90
CA THR A 761 26.05 -114.85 14.69
C THR A 761 25.76 -113.88 15.85
N ASP A 762 24.56 -113.85 16.46
CA ASP A 762 24.17 -112.74 17.37
C ASP A 762 24.47 -112.97 18.85
N GLY A 763 24.59 -114.24 19.24
CA GLY A 763 24.88 -114.62 20.61
C GLY A 763 23.68 -114.61 21.57
N ASP A 764 22.44 -114.82 21.10
CA ASP A 764 21.39 -115.47 21.90
C ASP A 764 21.78 -116.93 22.25
N GLY A 765 22.56 -117.57 21.35
CA GLY A 765 23.06 -118.93 21.47
C GLY A 765 22.37 -119.95 20.55
N VAL A 766 21.77 -119.55 19.44
CA VAL A 766 21.28 -120.43 18.37
C VAL A 766 22.14 -120.25 17.11
N LEU A 767 22.25 -121.31 16.30
CA LEU A 767 22.92 -121.26 14.99
C LEU A 767 21.99 -120.63 13.95
N ASP A 768 22.48 -119.67 13.15
CA ASP A 768 21.73 -118.94 12.12
C ASP A 768 20.84 -119.86 11.24
N VAL A 769 21.37 -121.03 10.88
CA VAL A 769 20.69 -122.01 10.01
C VAL A 769 19.53 -122.75 10.71
N ASP A 770 19.60 -122.93 12.02
CA ASP A 770 18.53 -123.52 12.84
C ASP A 770 17.51 -122.44 13.26
N GLU A 771 17.95 -121.20 13.49
CA GLU A 771 17.07 -120.04 13.69
C GLU A 771 16.18 -119.74 12.48
N ILE A 772 16.77 -119.63 11.29
CA ILE A 772 16.04 -119.43 10.03
C ILE A 772 15.05 -120.59 9.78
N ALA A 773 15.34 -121.78 10.32
CA ALA A 773 14.43 -122.93 10.27
C ALA A 773 13.29 -122.88 11.32
N ASN A 774 13.49 -122.19 12.44
CA ASN A 774 12.53 -122.05 13.54
C ASN A 774 11.70 -120.75 13.47
N GLY A 775 12.23 -119.69 12.87
CA GLY A 775 11.59 -118.39 12.65
C GLY A 775 11.95 -117.28 13.64
N THR A 776 13.13 -117.31 14.24
CA THR A 776 13.71 -116.23 15.07
C THR A 776 14.62 -115.30 14.25
N SER A 777 15.18 -114.27 14.87
CA SER A 777 16.05 -113.27 14.22
C SER A 777 17.54 -113.50 14.55
N PRO A 778 18.39 -113.95 13.60
CA PRO A 778 19.83 -114.20 13.83
C PRO A 778 20.71 -112.95 14.03
N THR A 779 20.12 -111.87 14.53
CA THR A 779 20.73 -110.53 14.69
C THR A 779 20.07 -109.69 15.80
N ASP A 780 19.06 -110.20 16.51
CA ASP A 780 18.30 -109.43 17.52
C ASP A 780 18.25 -110.15 18.89
N PRO A 781 19.08 -109.73 19.85
CA PRO A 781 19.17 -110.37 21.15
C PRO A 781 17.99 -110.10 22.11
N CYS A 782 16.92 -109.42 21.68
CA CYS A 782 15.60 -109.42 22.36
C CYS A 782 14.50 -110.20 21.56
N ASP A 783 14.75 -110.75 20.34
CA ASP A 783 13.77 -111.50 19.51
C ASP A 783 14.18 -112.97 19.20
N TYR A 784 14.12 -113.83 20.22
CA TYR A 784 14.56 -115.22 20.15
C TYR A 784 13.68 -116.21 20.94
N ASN A 785 13.72 -117.48 20.54
CA ASN A 785 13.05 -118.57 21.23
C ASN A 785 13.96 -119.13 22.33
N ILE A 786 13.71 -118.74 23.59
CA ILE A 786 14.38 -119.24 24.83
C ILE A 786 14.52 -120.79 24.91
N ALA A 787 13.74 -121.55 24.13
CA ALA A 787 13.79 -123.01 24.08
C ALA A 787 14.81 -123.62 23.10
N ASP A 788 15.26 -122.87 22.09
CA ASP A 788 16.10 -123.38 20.99
C ASP A 788 17.60 -123.11 21.17
N ILE A 789 17.97 -122.31 22.18
CA ILE A 789 19.35 -121.98 22.60
C ILE A 789 20.18 -123.27 22.83
N THR A 790 21.27 -123.43 22.09
CA THR A 790 22.20 -124.58 22.16
C THR A 790 23.65 -124.22 22.48
N GLU A 791 24.10 -123.05 22.07
CA GLU A 791 25.33 -122.36 22.47
C GLU A 791 24.98 -121.30 23.56
N PRO A 792 25.93 -120.48 24.08
CA PRO A 792 25.65 -119.64 25.26
C PRO A 792 25.26 -118.18 24.91
N ILE A 793 24.21 -117.66 25.56
CA ILE A 793 23.87 -116.22 25.54
C ILE A 793 25.12 -115.38 25.91
N THR A 794 25.42 -114.37 25.09
CA THR A 794 26.48 -113.38 25.30
C THR A 794 26.03 -111.92 25.11
N SER A 795 24.75 -111.70 24.80
CA SER A 795 24.09 -110.40 24.88
C SER A 795 23.89 -109.91 26.32
N GLY A 796 23.31 -108.72 26.48
CA GLY A 796 23.11 -108.08 27.78
C GLY A 796 22.34 -106.77 27.64
N ALA A 797 21.13 -106.87 27.09
CA ALA A 797 20.17 -105.77 27.03
C ALA A 797 19.53 -105.50 28.41
N ASP A 798 18.75 -104.42 28.46
CA ASP A 798 17.87 -103.94 29.52
C ASP A 798 16.72 -103.34 28.70
N CYS A 799 15.81 -104.21 28.24
CA CYS A 799 14.86 -103.87 27.18
C CYS A 799 13.68 -102.98 27.68
N ASP A 800 13.62 -102.59 28.98
CA ASP A 800 12.69 -101.59 29.55
C ASP A 800 13.30 -100.23 29.95
N GLY A 801 14.25 -100.19 30.87
CA GLY A 801 14.62 -98.99 31.62
C GLY A 801 13.77 -98.70 32.87
N ASP A 802 13.01 -99.67 33.40
CA ASP A 802 12.66 -99.77 34.83
C ASP A 802 13.97 -99.88 35.62
N GLY A 803 14.89 -100.72 35.12
CA GLY A 803 16.28 -100.81 35.55
C GLY A 803 16.83 -102.23 35.73
N VAL A 804 16.36 -103.20 34.93
CA VAL A 804 16.83 -104.60 35.01
C VAL A 804 17.22 -105.16 33.62
N THR A 805 18.40 -105.79 33.55
CA THR A 805 18.95 -106.31 32.29
C THR A 805 18.43 -107.71 31.93
N ASP A 806 17.88 -107.91 30.73
CA ASP A 806 17.44 -109.18 30.12
C ASP A 806 18.24 -110.42 30.55
N ALA A 807 19.57 -110.39 30.41
CA ALA A 807 20.42 -111.54 30.71
C ALA A 807 20.39 -111.92 32.21
N ASP A 808 20.24 -110.95 33.11
CA ASP A 808 19.98 -111.17 34.53
C ASP A 808 18.49 -111.33 34.83
N GLU A 809 17.55 -110.91 34.00
CA GLU A 809 16.11 -111.24 34.15
C GLU A 809 15.80 -112.67 33.77
N ILE A 810 16.48 -113.22 32.76
CA ILE A 810 16.50 -114.65 32.43
C ILE A 810 17.17 -115.44 33.57
N ALA A 811 18.11 -114.83 34.30
CA ALA A 811 18.75 -115.44 35.46
C ALA A 811 17.94 -115.30 36.77
N ASN A 812 17.09 -114.27 36.92
CA ASN A 812 16.42 -113.89 38.17
C ASN A 812 14.87 -113.92 38.11
N GLY A 813 14.23 -113.49 37.03
CA GLY A 813 12.85 -113.86 36.64
C GLY A 813 11.78 -112.75 36.47
N THR A 814 12.09 -111.61 35.87
CA THR A 814 11.17 -110.49 35.56
C THR A 814 10.85 -110.38 34.05
N ASP A 815 10.31 -109.26 33.56
CA ASP A 815 9.80 -109.05 32.18
C ASP A 815 10.41 -107.75 31.58
N PRO A 816 11.33 -107.83 30.60
CA PRO A 816 12.14 -106.68 30.14
C PRO A 816 11.39 -105.59 29.30
N THR A 817 10.20 -105.06 29.69
CA THR A 817 9.30 -104.37 28.72
C THR A 817 8.67 -102.94 28.90
N ASP A 818 8.64 -102.21 30.04
CA ASP A 818 8.26 -100.76 30.08
C ASP A 818 8.81 -99.94 31.30
N PRO A 819 9.32 -98.69 31.14
CA PRO A 819 9.94 -97.89 32.21
C PRO A 819 9.03 -96.88 32.94
N CYS A 820 7.84 -96.60 32.42
CA CYS A 820 6.82 -95.82 33.14
C CYS A 820 5.68 -96.71 33.67
N GLU A 821 5.79 -98.04 33.51
CA GLU A 821 5.07 -98.99 34.35
C GLU A 821 5.57 -98.93 35.80
N ASP A 822 4.90 -98.05 36.53
CA ASP A 822 4.51 -98.32 37.90
C ASP A 822 4.10 -99.79 38.11
N ASN A 823 4.88 -100.56 38.88
CA ASN A 823 4.49 -101.92 39.28
C ASN A 823 3.37 -101.93 40.35
N GLY A 824 2.91 -100.74 40.79
CA GLY A 824 1.50 -100.47 41.06
C GLY A 824 1.22 -99.63 42.31
N VAL A 825 2.10 -98.70 42.65
CA VAL A 825 2.04 -97.82 43.83
C VAL A 825 2.37 -96.40 43.40
N THR A 826 1.62 -95.42 43.90
CA THR A 826 1.99 -94.01 43.74
C THR A 826 3.38 -93.77 44.38
N GLY A 827 4.42 -93.64 43.55
CA GLY A 827 5.83 -93.77 43.92
C GLY A 827 6.45 -95.19 43.90
N ASP A 828 6.07 -96.08 42.97
CA ASP A 828 6.94 -97.16 42.44
C ASP A 828 6.99 -97.26 40.90
N GLU A 829 6.17 -96.47 40.20
CA GLU A 829 6.62 -95.18 39.63
C GLU A 829 7.99 -94.82 40.24
N ASP A 830 9.10 -95.41 39.78
CA ASP A 830 10.23 -95.55 40.70
C ASP A 830 10.84 -94.19 41.00
N VAL A 831 10.54 -93.70 42.21
CA VAL A 831 11.06 -92.51 42.90
C VAL A 831 12.55 -92.69 43.29
N THR A 832 13.27 -93.35 42.39
CA THR A 832 14.70 -93.62 42.35
C THR A 832 15.20 -94.06 40.96
N ASN A 833 14.33 -94.48 40.02
CA ASN A 833 14.69 -94.80 38.63
C ASN A 833 15.12 -93.50 37.92
N PRO A 834 16.33 -93.43 37.34
CA PRO A 834 16.79 -92.26 36.59
C PRO A 834 15.97 -91.90 35.35
N VAL A 835 15.18 -92.84 34.80
CA VAL A 835 14.25 -92.59 33.69
C VAL A 835 12.91 -92.02 34.20
N TRP A 836 12.55 -92.30 35.46
CA TRP A 836 11.25 -91.92 36.04
C TRP A 836 11.33 -90.70 36.98
N GLN A 837 12.08 -90.76 38.10
CA GLN A 837 12.09 -89.64 39.08
C GLN A 837 12.95 -88.45 38.65
N ALA A 838 13.88 -88.68 37.72
CA ALA A 838 14.58 -87.60 37.02
C ALA A 838 13.93 -87.28 35.67
N ALA A 839 12.72 -87.79 35.41
CA ALA A 839 11.78 -87.07 34.57
C ALA A 839 11.36 -85.79 35.32
N ASP A 840 11.32 -84.72 34.56
CA ASP A 840 10.88 -83.38 34.91
C ASP A 840 9.66 -83.13 34.04
N CYS A 841 8.48 -82.95 34.65
CA CYS A 841 7.21 -83.09 33.95
C CYS A 841 6.64 -81.80 33.36
N ASP A 842 7.18 -80.64 33.74
CA ASP A 842 6.88 -79.31 33.20
C ASP A 842 8.11 -78.39 33.14
N GLY A 843 8.94 -78.38 34.18
CA GLY A 843 10.24 -77.71 34.23
C GLY A 843 10.18 -76.22 34.59
N ASP A 844 9.55 -75.87 35.72
CA ASP A 844 9.69 -74.54 36.34
C ASP A 844 11.14 -74.29 36.86
N GLY A 845 11.91 -75.35 37.11
CA GLY A 845 13.28 -75.35 37.66
C GLY A 845 13.37 -75.93 39.07
N LEU A 846 12.22 -76.06 39.74
CA LEU A 846 11.88 -77.05 40.74
C LEU A 846 11.65 -78.40 39.99
N ASN A 847 11.02 -79.43 40.57
CA ASN A 847 10.77 -80.71 39.87
C ASN A 847 9.70 -81.57 40.57
N ASN A 848 9.30 -82.67 39.94
CA ASN A 848 8.36 -83.69 40.42
C ASN A 848 8.41 -84.02 41.94
N GLY A 849 9.59 -83.94 42.57
CA GLY A 849 9.76 -84.15 44.01
C GLY A 849 9.80 -82.88 44.88
N ASN A 850 10.11 -81.72 44.29
CA ASN A 850 10.26 -80.43 44.98
C ASN A 850 8.98 -79.57 44.95
N GLU A 851 8.20 -79.53 43.88
CA GLU A 851 7.00 -78.65 43.75
C GLU A 851 5.90 -79.06 44.74
N ILE A 852 5.75 -80.38 44.90
CA ILE A 852 5.03 -81.07 45.99
C ILE A 852 5.38 -80.53 47.41
N THR A 853 6.51 -79.84 47.58
CA THR A 853 6.93 -79.21 48.84
C THR A 853 6.53 -77.74 48.97
N ALA A 854 6.46 -76.97 47.88
CA ALA A 854 6.11 -75.55 47.89
C ALA A 854 4.58 -75.35 48.04
N GLY A 855 3.79 -76.17 47.35
CA GLY A 855 2.34 -75.96 47.19
C GLY A 855 1.94 -75.68 45.74
N SER A 856 2.93 -75.43 44.88
CA SER A 856 2.84 -75.49 43.43
C SER A 856 2.49 -76.91 42.93
N ASP A 857 2.15 -77.01 41.65
CA ASP A 857 1.79 -78.25 40.95
C ASP A 857 2.99 -78.67 40.07
N PRO A 858 3.47 -79.94 40.07
CA PRO A 858 4.60 -80.39 39.21
C PRO A 858 4.26 -80.50 37.71
N PHE A 859 3.38 -79.60 37.29
CA PHE A 859 2.75 -79.45 36.00
C PHE A 859 2.33 -77.96 35.74
N ASN A 860 2.75 -76.97 36.58
CA ASN A 860 2.53 -75.51 36.42
C ASN A 860 3.54 -74.59 37.20
N PRO A 861 4.15 -73.55 36.57
CA PRO A 861 5.32 -72.80 37.10
C PRO A 861 5.11 -71.42 37.79
N ASP A 862 3.89 -70.87 37.79
CA ASP A 862 3.51 -69.58 38.42
C ASP A 862 2.05 -69.70 38.87
N THR A 863 1.80 -69.54 40.17
CA THR A 863 0.54 -69.88 40.84
C THR A 863 -0.34 -68.66 41.16
N ASP A 864 0.24 -67.47 41.24
CA ASP A 864 -0.37 -66.27 41.84
C ASP A 864 -0.46 -65.08 40.86
N GLY A 865 0.63 -64.81 40.12
CA GLY A 865 0.69 -63.73 39.13
C GLY A 865 0.88 -62.31 39.68
N ASP A 866 1.50 -62.11 40.84
CA ASP A 866 2.00 -60.81 41.30
C ASP A 866 3.11 -60.26 40.39
N GLY A 867 3.90 -61.14 39.76
CA GLY A 867 5.11 -60.81 38.99
C GLY A 867 6.36 -61.64 39.34
N VAL A 868 6.28 -62.56 40.30
CA VAL A 868 7.36 -63.48 40.70
C VAL A 868 6.95 -64.93 40.39
N ASN A 869 7.89 -65.87 40.39
CA ASN A 869 7.67 -67.30 40.14
C ASN A 869 7.59 -68.08 41.47
N ASP A 870 6.84 -69.19 41.50
CA ASP A 870 6.76 -70.12 42.64
C ASP A 870 8.15 -70.51 43.18
N GLY A 871 9.12 -70.73 42.28
CA GLY A 871 10.50 -71.07 42.61
C GLY A 871 11.36 -69.92 43.16
N ASP A 872 10.95 -68.65 42.99
CA ASP A 872 11.69 -67.45 43.41
C ASP A 872 11.07 -66.73 44.62
N GLU A 873 9.76 -66.74 44.77
CA GLU A 873 9.07 -66.31 46.01
C GLU A 873 9.49 -67.12 47.23
N VAL A 874 9.62 -68.44 47.03
CA VAL A 874 10.19 -69.37 48.02
C VAL A 874 11.66 -69.03 48.37
N ASN A 875 12.36 -68.22 47.56
CA ASN A 875 13.74 -67.78 47.83
C ASN A 875 13.84 -66.51 48.69
N ASP A 876 12.95 -65.52 48.53
CA ASP A 876 13.01 -64.24 49.28
C ASP A 876 12.04 -64.15 50.46
N GLY A 877 10.92 -64.89 50.42
CA GLY A 877 10.05 -65.17 51.55
C GLY A 877 8.65 -64.54 51.49
N THR A 878 8.16 -64.19 50.31
CA THR A 878 6.72 -63.96 50.03
C THR A 878 5.94 -65.28 50.12
N ASP A 879 4.62 -65.25 50.00
CA ASP A 879 3.77 -66.45 49.88
C ASP A 879 3.30 -66.56 48.42
N PRO A 880 3.59 -67.66 47.68
CA PRO A 880 3.20 -67.85 46.27
C PRO A 880 1.69 -67.98 45.99
N THR A 881 0.87 -67.33 46.82
CA THR A 881 -0.59 -67.31 46.79
C THR A 881 -1.24 -66.01 47.33
N ASP A 882 -0.48 -64.94 47.68
CA ASP A 882 -1.06 -63.65 48.14
C ASP A 882 -0.47 -62.40 47.43
N PRO A 883 -1.18 -61.79 46.46
CA PRO A 883 -0.64 -60.78 45.55
C PRO A 883 -0.41 -59.37 46.12
N CYS A 884 -0.72 -59.10 47.41
CA CYS A 884 -0.25 -57.87 48.10
C CYS A 884 0.90 -58.17 49.11
N GLU A 885 1.35 -59.43 49.32
CA GLU A 885 2.50 -59.75 50.20
C GLU A 885 3.80 -59.97 49.39
N PHE A 886 4.08 -59.05 48.45
CA PHE A 886 5.19 -59.16 47.48
C PHE A 886 6.40 -58.26 47.81
N VAL A 887 7.54 -58.50 47.14
CA VAL A 887 8.72 -57.63 47.16
C VAL A 887 8.88 -56.93 45.81
N VAL A 888 8.64 -55.62 45.77
CA VAL A 888 8.73 -54.75 44.56
C VAL A 888 10.04 -54.94 43.76
N ALA A 889 11.13 -55.31 44.41
CA ALA A 889 12.43 -55.54 43.78
C ALA A 889 12.64 -56.94 43.16
N SER A 890 11.69 -57.85 43.35
CA SER A 890 11.77 -59.28 42.95
C SER A 890 10.88 -59.63 41.75
N GLN A 891 9.94 -58.76 41.37
CA GLN A 891 9.08 -58.95 40.20
C GLN A 891 9.93 -59.04 38.91
N THR A 892 9.88 -60.18 38.23
CA THR A 892 10.65 -60.49 37.02
C THR A 892 9.86 -61.15 35.89
N VAL A 893 8.70 -61.77 36.18
CA VAL A 893 7.67 -62.08 35.19
C VAL A 893 6.62 -60.96 35.14
N PRO A 894 5.83 -60.81 34.06
CA PRO A 894 4.88 -59.71 33.93
C PRO A 894 3.73 -59.84 34.94
N THR A 895 3.51 -58.80 35.75
CA THR A 895 2.41 -58.75 36.74
C THR A 895 1.05 -58.94 36.06
N SER A 896 0.14 -59.66 36.72
CA SER A 896 -1.16 -60.00 36.14
C SER A 896 -2.07 -58.77 36.01
N THR A 897 -3.03 -58.81 35.07
CA THR A 897 -4.09 -57.78 35.01
C THR A 897 -5.03 -57.81 36.21
N VAL A 898 -4.92 -58.82 37.09
CA VAL A 898 -5.66 -58.85 38.37
C VAL A 898 -4.95 -57.98 39.38
N TRP A 899 -3.62 -58.11 39.48
CA TRP A 899 -2.76 -57.34 40.38
C TRP A 899 -2.79 -55.83 40.11
N ASN A 900 -2.78 -55.41 38.82
CA ASN A 900 -2.76 -53.98 38.45
C ASN A 900 -4.07 -53.22 38.75
N ASP A 901 -5.20 -53.91 38.87
CA ASP A 901 -6.52 -53.32 39.17
C ASP A 901 -6.76 -53.16 40.71
N LEU A 902 -5.75 -53.45 41.55
CA LEU A 902 -5.82 -53.28 43.01
C LEU A 902 -5.41 -51.88 43.48
N ASP A 903 -5.81 -51.63 44.72
CA ASP A 903 -5.45 -50.54 45.61
C ASP A 903 -5.05 -51.27 46.91
N CYS A 904 -3.76 -51.52 47.13
CA CYS A 904 -3.28 -52.29 48.29
C CYS A 904 -3.23 -51.44 49.58
N ASP A 905 -3.13 -50.11 49.49
CA ASP A 905 -2.84 -49.23 50.64
C ASP A 905 -4.04 -48.41 51.16
N ASN A 906 -5.04 -48.18 50.29
CA ASN A 906 -6.33 -47.53 50.51
C ASN A 906 -6.32 -45.99 50.62
N ASP A 907 -5.38 -45.30 49.96
CA ASP A 907 -5.40 -43.83 49.78
C ASP A 907 -6.52 -43.38 48.79
N GLY A 908 -6.74 -44.14 47.71
CA GLY A 908 -7.75 -43.88 46.67
C GLY A 908 -7.22 -43.83 45.22
N VAL A 909 -5.91 -43.94 45.02
CA VAL A 909 -5.24 -44.23 43.74
C VAL A 909 -5.19 -45.77 43.54
N THR A 910 -4.65 -46.27 42.42
CA THR A 910 -4.47 -47.72 42.18
C THR A 910 -2.99 -48.04 42.02
N ASN A 911 -2.57 -49.27 42.34
CA ASN A 911 -1.18 -49.73 42.22
C ASN A 911 -0.53 -49.35 40.88
N GLY A 912 -1.30 -49.43 39.77
CA GLY A 912 -0.85 -49.09 38.43
C GLY A 912 -0.78 -47.58 38.12
N ASP A 913 -1.64 -46.77 38.75
CA ASP A 913 -1.62 -45.30 38.65
C ASP A 913 -0.52 -44.69 39.55
N GLU A 914 -0.28 -45.26 40.74
CA GLU A 914 0.78 -44.84 41.67
C GLU A 914 2.18 -45.01 41.07
N ILE A 915 2.46 -46.18 40.48
CA ILE A 915 3.69 -46.44 39.72
C ILE A 915 3.86 -45.46 38.54
N ALA A 916 2.78 -44.91 38.00
CA ALA A 916 2.82 -43.91 36.94
C ALA A 916 3.06 -42.47 37.47
N ASN A 917 2.62 -42.17 38.69
CA ASN A 917 2.80 -40.86 39.35
C ASN A 917 4.14 -40.75 40.09
N GLY A 918 4.68 -41.87 40.59
CA GLY A 918 5.94 -41.93 41.34
C GLY A 918 5.79 -42.17 42.84
N THR A 919 4.59 -42.49 43.31
CA THR A 919 4.24 -42.82 44.70
C THR A 919 4.46 -44.32 44.99
N ASP A 920 4.30 -44.77 46.24
CA ASP A 920 4.58 -46.14 46.67
C ASP A 920 3.27 -46.92 46.98
N PRO A 921 2.90 -47.97 46.20
CA PRO A 921 1.66 -48.78 46.33
C PRO A 921 1.35 -49.48 47.67
N LEU A 922 2.06 -49.11 48.74
CA LEU A 922 1.96 -49.63 50.10
C LEU A 922 2.03 -48.51 51.16
N ASN A 923 2.01 -47.21 50.79
CA ASN A 923 2.20 -46.08 51.70
C ASN A 923 1.43 -44.78 51.29
N PRO A 924 0.37 -44.37 52.02
CA PRO A 924 -0.61 -43.38 51.54
C PRO A 924 -0.26 -41.90 51.84
N ASP A 925 1.01 -41.62 52.11
CA ASP A 925 1.57 -40.31 52.50
C ASP A 925 3.08 -40.38 52.21
N THR A 926 3.44 -40.12 50.95
CA THR A 926 4.76 -40.46 50.37
C THR A 926 5.89 -39.56 50.89
N ASP A 927 5.66 -38.25 51.08
CA ASP A 927 6.69 -37.33 51.58
C ASP A 927 6.61 -37.05 53.09
N GLY A 928 5.44 -37.29 53.71
CA GLY A 928 5.25 -37.12 55.14
C GLY A 928 4.89 -35.71 55.59
N ASP A 929 4.33 -34.84 54.74
CA ASP A 929 3.82 -33.52 55.15
C ASP A 929 2.61 -33.62 56.09
N GLY A 930 1.67 -34.56 55.85
CA GLY A 930 0.41 -34.67 56.58
C GLY A 930 -0.87 -34.63 55.73
N VAL A 931 -0.77 -34.45 54.41
CA VAL A 931 -1.81 -34.79 53.41
C VAL A 931 -1.57 -36.24 52.94
N THR A 932 -2.49 -36.80 52.16
CA THR A 932 -2.32 -38.10 51.49
C THR A 932 -2.21 -37.89 50.00
N ASP A 933 -1.41 -38.70 49.30
CA ASP A 933 -1.04 -38.52 47.89
C ASP A 933 -2.25 -38.25 46.97
N GLY A 934 -3.33 -39.00 47.14
CA GLY A 934 -4.59 -38.84 46.43
C GLY A 934 -5.39 -37.57 46.77
N ASP A 935 -5.25 -36.98 47.96
CA ASP A 935 -5.84 -35.67 48.30
C ASP A 935 -5.01 -34.53 47.68
N GLU A 936 -3.68 -34.66 47.61
CA GLU A 936 -2.76 -33.70 46.95
C GLU A 936 -2.97 -33.64 45.45
N ILE A 937 -3.07 -34.80 44.79
CA ILE A 937 -3.48 -34.92 43.37
C ILE A 937 -4.85 -34.25 43.12
N ASN A 938 -5.71 -34.15 44.13
CA ASN A 938 -7.04 -33.54 44.04
C ASN A 938 -7.07 -32.01 44.25
N ASP A 939 -6.19 -31.43 45.10
CA ASP A 939 -6.16 -29.97 45.32
C ASP A 939 -5.04 -29.23 44.56
N GLY A 940 -4.00 -29.95 44.12
CA GLY A 940 -3.04 -29.54 43.09
C GLY A 940 -1.59 -29.34 43.56
N THR A 941 -1.22 -29.89 44.71
CA THR A 941 0.16 -29.96 45.22
C THR A 941 0.95 -31.13 44.59
N ASP A 942 2.25 -31.24 44.87
CA ASP A 942 3.12 -32.32 44.40
C ASP A 942 3.39 -33.28 45.57
N PRO A 943 2.87 -34.54 45.57
CA PRO A 943 2.99 -35.48 46.69
C PRO A 943 4.40 -36.07 46.88
N THR A 944 5.42 -35.31 46.47
CA THR A 944 6.84 -35.60 46.63
C THR A 944 7.69 -34.40 47.09
N ASP A 945 7.10 -33.20 47.28
CA ASP A 945 7.79 -32.02 47.84
C ASP A 945 7.15 -31.54 49.17
N PRO A 946 7.74 -31.90 50.33
CA PRO A 946 7.14 -31.67 51.66
C PRO A 946 7.08 -30.20 52.09
N CYS A 947 7.43 -29.25 51.23
CA CYS A 947 7.22 -27.82 51.43
C CYS A 947 6.20 -27.18 50.44
N GLU A 948 5.67 -27.89 49.44
CA GLU A 948 4.64 -27.38 48.49
C GLU A 948 3.21 -27.83 48.87
N PHE A 949 2.86 -27.79 50.16
CA PHE A 949 1.61 -28.32 50.70
C PHE A 949 0.54 -27.25 51.05
N VAL A 950 -0.71 -27.68 51.20
CA VAL A 950 -1.83 -26.84 51.69
C VAL A 950 -2.09 -27.12 53.17
N VAL A 951 -1.72 -26.18 54.06
CA VAL A 951 -1.91 -26.25 55.53
C VAL A 951 -3.35 -26.60 55.96
N ALA A 952 -4.36 -26.30 55.13
CA ALA A 952 -5.77 -26.61 55.40
C ALA A 952 -6.21 -28.04 55.01
N SER A 953 -5.38 -28.75 54.24
CA SER A 953 -5.62 -30.10 53.70
C SER A 953 -4.92 -31.18 54.52
N GLN A 954 -4.01 -30.83 55.43
CA GLN A 954 -3.36 -31.80 56.33
C GLN A 954 -4.39 -32.55 57.20
N THR A 955 -4.58 -33.85 56.93
CA THR A 955 -5.53 -34.71 57.66
C THR A 955 -4.88 -35.91 58.36
N VAL A 956 -3.68 -36.32 57.94
CA VAL A 956 -2.86 -37.37 58.57
C VAL A 956 -1.71 -36.76 59.40
N PRO A 957 -1.03 -37.52 60.29
CA PRO A 957 -0.06 -36.94 61.23
C PRO A 957 1.31 -36.73 60.59
N THR A 958 1.70 -35.45 60.46
CA THR A 958 2.96 -35.00 59.85
C THR A 958 4.21 -35.75 60.37
N SER A 959 5.14 -36.05 59.47
CA SER A 959 6.30 -36.90 59.74
C SER A 959 7.38 -36.21 60.59
N THR A 960 8.22 -37.00 61.27
CA THR A 960 9.37 -36.42 62.00
C THR A 960 10.45 -35.85 61.08
N VAL A 961 10.41 -36.13 59.78
CA VAL A 961 11.31 -35.49 58.80
C VAL A 961 10.81 -34.09 58.50
N TRP A 962 9.51 -33.96 58.21
CA TRP A 962 8.83 -32.68 57.99
C TRP A 962 8.93 -31.73 59.19
N ASN A 963 8.73 -32.22 60.42
CA ASN A 963 8.82 -31.39 61.63
C ASN A 963 10.22 -30.82 61.92
N ASP A 964 11.28 -31.47 61.40
CA ASP A 964 12.68 -31.06 61.55
C ASP A 964 13.16 -30.15 60.39
N LEU A 965 12.31 -29.86 59.39
CA LEU A 965 12.57 -28.90 58.30
C LEU A 965 12.36 -27.45 58.74
N ASP A 966 12.82 -26.54 57.89
CA ASP A 966 12.76 -25.08 57.94
C ASP A 966 12.40 -24.67 56.50
N CYS A 967 11.11 -24.65 56.17
CA CYS A 967 10.65 -24.52 54.78
C CYS A 967 10.82 -23.10 54.23
N ASP A 968 10.62 -22.06 55.05
CA ASP A 968 10.70 -20.66 54.62
C ASP A 968 12.11 -20.04 54.74
N ASN A 969 13.04 -20.72 55.43
CA ASN A 969 14.45 -20.38 55.62
C ASN A 969 14.70 -19.17 56.55
N ASP A 970 13.77 -18.92 57.47
CA ASP A 970 13.88 -17.99 58.60
C ASP A 970 14.96 -18.40 59.63
N GLY A 971 15.06 -19.71 59.92
CA GLY A 971 15.97 -20.28 60.92
C GLY A 971 15.31 -20.88 62.17
N VAL A 972 13.98 -20.84 62.27
CA VAL A 972 13.15 -21.72 63.12
C VAL A 972 12.77 -22.97 62.30
N THR A 973 12.41 -24.09 62.94
CA THR A 973 11.90 -25.28 62.23
C THR A 973 10.38 -25.35 62.29
N ASN A 974 9.73 -25.91 61.26
CA ASN A 974 8.28 -26.01 61.11
C ASN A 974 7.57 -26.47 62.41
N GLY A 975 8.15 -27.45 63.12
CA GLY A 975 7.62 -27.98 64.39
C GLY A 975 7.78 -27.06 65.62
N ASP A 976 8.81 -26.20 65.65
CA ASP A 976 8.99 -25.16 66.70
C ASP A 976 8.15 -23.91 66.37
N GLU A 977 7.95 -23.58 65.09
CA GLU A 977 7.05 -22.53 64.62
C GLU A 977 5.60 -22.77 65.00
N ILE A 978 5.06 -23.95 64.69
CA ILE A 978 3.72 -24.39 65.13
C ILE A 978 3.59 -24.34 66.67
N ALA A 979 4.70 -24.48 67.41
CA ALA A 979 4.73 -24.37 68.86
C ALA A 979 4.78 -22.91 69.38
N ASN A 980 5.35 -21.99 68.60
CA ASN A 980 5.43 -20.55 68.90
C ASN A 980 4.16 -19.80 68.45
N GLY A 981 3.55 -20.21 67.34
CA GLY A 981 2.35 -19.61 66.74
C GLY A 981 2.60 -18.89 65.41
N THR A 982 3.74 -19.13 64.76
CA THR A 982 4.13 -18.60 63.44
C THR A 982 3.66 -19.54 62.31
N ASP A 983 3.85 -19.14 61.04
CA ASP A 983 3.34 -19.84 59.86
C ASP A 983 4.50 -20.42 59.02
N PRO A 984 4.73 -21.77 58.99
CA PRO A 984 5.93 -22.41 58.42
C PRO A 984 6.26 -22.23 56.92
N LEU A 985 5.57 -21.31 56.25
CA LEU A 985 5.77 -20.93 54.85
C LEU A 985 5.95 -19.40 54.70
N ASN A 986 6.14 -18.64 55.79
CA ASN A 986 6.19 -17.17 55.80
C ASN A 986 7.13 -16.59 56.89
N PRO A 987 8.34 -16.12 56.51
CA PRO A 987 9.45 -15.85 57.44
C PRO A 987 9.40 -14.46 58.10
N ASP A 988 8.21 -13.93 58.29
CA ASP A 988 7.87 -12.59 58.84
C ASP A 988 6.36 -12.61 59.12
N THR A 989 5.95 -13.29 60.20
CA THR A 989 4.54 -13.65 60.48
C THR A 989 3.64 -12.43 60.65
N ASP A 990 4.17 -11.31 61.18
CA ASP A 990 3.37 -10.12 61.45
C ASP A 990 3.57 -8.94 60.47
N GLY A 991 4.63 -8.97 59.66
CA GLY A 991 4.91 -8.00 58.61
C GLY A 991 5.66 -6.74 59.07
N ASP A 992 6.32 -6.76 60.23
CA ASP A 992 7.23 -5.69 60.70
C ASP A 992 8.44 -5.51 59.75
N GLY A 993 9.01 -6.62 59.26
CA GLY A 993 10.22 -6.64 58.44
C GLY A 993 11.50 -7.10 59.18
N VAL A 994 11.36 -7.68 60.37
CA VAL A 994 12.31 -8.62 60.98
C VAL A 994 11.78 -10.05 60.73
N THR A 995 12.63 -11.07 60.78
CA THR A 995 12.15 -12.48 60.68
C THR A 995 11.91 -13.06 62.06
N ASP A 996 10.94 -13.96 62.16
CA ASP A 996 10.45 -14.54 63.41
C ASP A 996 11.59 -15.16 64.25
N GLY A 997 12.54 -15.81 63.59
CA GLY A 997 13.76 -16.37 64.14
C GLY A 997 14.79 -15.34 64.62
N ASP A 998 14.93 -14.17 63.97
CA ASP A 998 15.77 -13.07 64.46
C ASP A 998 15.12 -12.44 65.73
N GLU A 999 13.79 -12.31 65.75
CA GLU A 999 13.00 -11.83 66.90
C GLU A 999 13.07 -12.78 68.11
N ILE A 1000 12.89 -14.09 67.89
CA ILE A 1000 13.05 -15.13 68.92
C ILE A 1000 14.49 -15.14 69.50
N ASN A 1001 15.51 -14.79 68.69
CA ASN A 1001 16.91 -14.73 69.13
C ASN A 1001 17.25 -13.48 69.95
N ASP A 1002 16.62 -12.35 69.66
CA ASP A 1002 16.81 -11.05 70.29
C ASP A 1002 15.94 -10.89 71.57
N GLY A 1003 14.71 -11.39 71.53
CA GLY A 1003 13.79 -11.53 72.65
C GLY A 1003 12.50 -10.69 72.56
N THR A 1004 12.11 -10.28 71.35
CA THR A 1004 10.80 -9.69 71.02
C THR A 1004 9.74 -10.80 70.84
N ASP A 1005 8.53 -10.46 70.38
CA ASP A 1005 7.40 -11.40 70.19
C ASP A 1005 7.03 -11.38 68.71
N PRO A 1006 7.28 -12.46 67.92
CA PRO A 1006 7.12 -12.50 66.45
C PRO A 1006 5.66 -12.51 65.98
N THR A 1007 4.77 -11.91 66.79
CA THR A 1007 3.33 -11.79 66.55
C THR A 1007 2.75 -10.42 66.99
N ASP A 1008 3.59 -9.46 67.45
CA ASP A 1008 3.18 -8.08 67.80
C ASP A 1008 4.07 -7.03 67.08
N PRO A 1009 3.64 -6.47 65.92
CA PRO A 1009 4.43 -5.62 65.00
C PRO A 1009 4.60 -4.19 65.55
N CYS A 1010 5.04 -4.10 66.80
CA CYS A 1010 5.12 -2.93 67.66
C CYS A 1010 6.19 -3.05 68.76
N GLU A 1011 6.84 -4.21 68.96
CA GLU A 1011 7.87 -4.45 69.98
C GLU A 1011 9.26 -4.71 69.32
N PHE A 1012 10.08 -3.66 69.16
CA PHE A 1012 11.43 -3.72 68.56
C PHE A 1012 12.49 -2.95 69.38
N VAL A 1013 13.79 -3.24 69.15
CA VAL A 1013 14.94 -2.93 70.06
C VAL A 1013 15.75 -1.65 69.77
#